data_AF-A0A943MWH1-F1
#
_entry.id   AF-A0A943MWH1-F1
#
_cell.length_a   1.000
_cell.length_b   1.000
_cell.length_c   1.000
_cell.angle_alpha   90.00
_cell.angle_beta   90.00
_cell.angle_gamma   90.00
#
_symmetry.space_group_name_H-M   'P 1'
#
loop_
_entity.id
_entity.type
_entity.pdbx_description
1 polymer ?
#
loop_
_entity_poly.entity_id
_entity_poly.type
_entity_poly.pdbx_seq_one_letter_code
_entity_poly.pdbx_strand_id
1 'polypeptide(L)'
;MKTFGEFFGPYIELSGYPESMHRGELTGLQIDTRNRVLTAKVAFPALVDRNTLFRAEKEISRCKTLQLHRAVLDPQFPRESFTVDYYPNLVQELKRRDASINGTLNQSSARLEGDRFIVTLSHGGGNLLLSRHADRMLSEIIREEFGVSVQVEFDGTLTLDSDSVVYIEKQKKQEETVRREAVVQEMEAYEQSMEKASSPTKKNKSISVRTQETMLPTILIDTAKALYGHPVKAKPMPISRITPDIGSVTIWGEIFSVDSKLTRDQNRKIYSINLTDYTGSITLKMIELTTQCKMLDTLKKGMSVIVRGDVEYDKYDHEIVLRPKGLSTVEQLKIVDDAPEKRVELHLHTNMSSMDGVSSAEDLINRAYEWGQPAIAITDHGVAQAFPDAMNALERITGKGGKFKVIYGVESYFINDMVPAVTGNSENTLDDEFISFDIETTGLSPNKERITEIGAVRIRNGEVVDSFDTFVNPQMPIPPKITELTGITDEMVKDAPLEKEALEQFYAFCGKDAVLLAHNAEFDTSFIRIASERCGLGFPYAYIDTLPMCRAMLKDLKNHKLDTVAKHLKLDPFNHHRACDDAAVLAKIFIVLMTRLKEDTGAKTVKDINTSLAGGDPKKMRPYHQIILVKNQTGLKNLYKLISFSHLDYFFKKPRIPKSVLTKYREGLLIG
;
A
#
# COMPACT_ATOMS: atom_id res chain seq x y z
N MET A 1 -19.33 -36.00 31.33
CA MET A 1 -19.72 -34.65 30.85
C MET A 1 -18.45 -33.90 30.51
N LYS A 2 -18.44 -33.05 29.48
CA LYS A 2 -17.28 -32.20 29.20
C LYS A 2 -17.29 -31.01 30.14
N THR A 3 -16.12 -30.63 30.63
CA THR A 3 -15.99 -29.37 31.36
C THR A 3 -16.06 -28.18 30.39
N PHE A 4 -16.39 -27.00 30.91
CA PHE A 4 -16.40 -25.75 30.16
C PHE A 4 -15.02 -25.48 29.55
N GLY A 5 -13.94 -25.75 30.27
CA GLY A 5 -12.57 -25.63 29.76
C GLY A 5 -12.30 -26.57 28.59
N GLU A 6 -12.70 -27.84 28.68
CA GLU A 6 -12.49 -28.81 27.61
C GLU A 6 -13.33 -28.50 26.36
N PHE A 7 -14.56 -28.00 26.54
CA PHE A 7 -15.47 -27.75 25.43
C PHE A 7 -15.20 -26.41 24.74
N PHE A 8 -14.99 -25.34 25.50
CA PHE A 8 -14.78 -24.00 24.95
C PHE A 8 -13.31 -23.64 24.73
N GLY A 9 -12.36 -24.38 25.31
CA GLY A 9 -10.92 -24.13 25.16
C GLY A 9 -10.39 -24.06 23.72
N PRO A 10 -10.92 -24.85 22.75
CA PRO A 10 -10.54 -24.69 21.34
C PRO A 10 -11.05 -23.40 20.69
N TYR A 11 -12.02 -22.71 21.31
CA TYR A 11 -12.75 -21.59 20.72
C TYR A 11 -12.46 -20.24 21.39
N ILE A 12 -12.05 -20.23 22.66
CA ILE A 12 -11.73 -19.02 23.43
C ILE A 12 -10.45 -19.19 24.26
N GLU A 13 -9.76 -18.10 24.54
CA GLU A 13 -8.55 -18.12 25.37
C GLU A 13 -8.90 -18.27 26.85
N LEU A 14 -8.43 -19.37 27.45
CA LEU A 14 -8.80 -19.76 28.80
C LEU A 14 -7.92 -19.15 29.91
N SER A 15 -6.75 -18.58 29.57
CA SER A 15 -5.72 -18.12 30.52
C SER A 15 -6.19 -17.04 31.52
N GLY A 16 -7.26 -16.31 31.20
CA GLY A 16 -7.80 -15.21 32.01
C GLY A 16 -9.02 -15.54 32.86
N TYR A 17 -9.45 -16.80 32.93
CA TYR A 17 -10.64 -17.23 33.67
C TYR A 17 -10.28 -17.94 34.99
N PRO A 18 -11.14 -17.85 36.03
CA PRO A 18 -10.90 -18.53 37.30
C PRO A 18 -10.98 -20.05 37.16
N GLU A 19 -10.29 -20.78 38.03
CA GLU A 19 -10.25 -22.26 38.03
C GLU A 19 -11.64 -22.90 38.14
N SER A 20 -12.56 -22.25 38.85
CA SER A 20 -13.97 -22.63 38.92
C SER A 20 -14.64 -22.66 37.55
N MET A 21 -14.29 -21.74 36.65
CA MET A 21 -14.83 -21.69 35.30
C MET A 21 -14.26 -22.80 34.40
N HIS A 22 -12.98 -23.15 34.55
CA HIS A 22 -12.39 -24.28 33.82
C HIS A 22 -13.04 -25.61 34.18
N ARG A 23 -13.31 -25.82 35.47
CA ARG A 23 -13.88 -27.05 36.02
C ARG A 23 -15.41 -27.11 35.97
N GLY A 24 -16.09 -26.09 35.45
CA GLY A 24 -17.55 -26.08 35.35
C GLY A 24 -18.05 -27.19 34.43
N GLU A 25 -19.03 -27.98 34.87
CA GLU A 25 -19.58 -29.09 34.08
C GLU A 25 -20.70 -28.60 33.16
N LEU A 26 -20.62 -28.91 31.87
CA LEU A 26 -21.71 -28.62 30.93
C LEU A 26 -22.88 -29.58 31.15
N THR A 27 -23.98 -29.04 31.69
CA THR A 27 -25.21 -29.78 32.00
C THR A 27 -26.25 -29.71 30.88
N GLY A 28 -26.14 -28.74 29.98
CA GLY A 28 -27.01 -28.63 28.81
C GLY A 28 -26.47 -27.67 27.76
N LEU A 29 -26.78 -27.96 26.49
CA LEU A 29 -26.42 -27.09 25.36
C LEU A 29 -27.61 -26.99 24.41
N GLN A 30 -28.02 -25.76 24.11
CA GLN A 30 -29.10 -25.47 23.16
C GLN A 30 -28.55 -24.57 22.06
N ILE A 31 -28.81 -24.94 20.80
CA ILE A 31 -28.36 -24.22 19.63
C ILE A 31 -29.59 -23.84 18.80
N ASP A 32 -29.87 -22.55 18.72
CA ASP A 32 -30.82 -22.02 17.75
C ASP A 32 -30.05 -21.70 16.46
N THR A 33 -30.15 -22.59 15.48
CA THR A 33 -29.44 -22.47 14.20
C THR A 33 -29.96 -21.34 13.33
N ARG A 34 -31.23 -20.92 13.49
CA ARG A 34 -31.83 -19.85 12.69
C ARG A 34 -31.36 -18.48 13.18
N ASN A 35 -31.35 -18.29 14.50
CA ASN A 35 -30.91 -17.04 15.11
C ASN A 35 -29.41 -17.03 15.46
N ARG A 36 -28.71 -18.15 15.23
CA ARG A 36 -27.29 -18.37 15.56
C ARG A 36 -26.99 -18.06 17.03
N VAL A 37 -27.86 -18.53 17.92
CA VAL A 37 -27.74 -18.34 19.37
C VAL A 37 -27.34 -19.65 20.03
N LEU A 38 -26.31 -19.58 20.87
CA LEU A 38 -25.87 -20.68 21.72
C LEU A 38 -26.25 -20.40 23.17
N THR A 39 -26.98 -21.30 23.82
CA THR A 39 -27.23 -21.26 25.27
C THR A 39 -26.59 -22.48 25.90
N ALA A 40 -25.67 -22.27 26.85
CA ALA A 40 -24.99 -23.33 27.57
C ALA A 40 -25.31 -23.26 29.07
N LYS A 41 -25.86 -24.34 29.61
CA LYS A 41 -26.07 -24.54 31.04
C LYS A 41 -24.82 -25.15 31.64
N VAL A 42 -24.24 -24.48 32.64
CA VAL A 42 -22.93 -24.85 33.20
C VAL A 42 -23.02 -24.88 34.73
N ALA A 43 -22.78 -26.04 35.32
CA ALA A 43 -22.66 -26.21 36.75
C ALA A 43 -21.23 -25.90 37.22
N PHE A 44 -21.04 -24.75 37.84
CA PHE A 44 -19.74 -24.31 38.35
C PHE A 44 -19.53 -24.80 39.79
N PRO A 45 -18.34 -25.31 40.14
CA PRO A 45 -18.03 -25.80 41.49
C PRO A 45 -17.89 -24.68 42.55
N ALA A 46 -17.78 -23.42 42.13
CA ALA A 46 -17.73 -22.25 43.01
C ALA A 46 -18.30 -21.01 42.30
N LEU A 47 -18.58 -19.95 43.06
CA LEU A 47 -19.09 -18.69 42.51
C LEU A 47 -18.17 -18.12 41.43
N VAL A 48 -18.79 -17.64 40.35
CA VAL A 48 -18.13 -16.90 39.28
C VAL A 48 -18.78 -15.53 39.18
N ASP A 49 -17.94 -14.49 39.06
CA ASP A 49 -18.41 -13.12 38.88
C ASP A 49 -19.17 -12.97 37.55
N ARG A 50 -20.25 -12.20 37.57
CA ARG A 50 -21.14 -12.03 36.42
C ARG A 50 -20.45 -11.33 35.26
N ASN A 51 -19.55 -10.39 35.51
CA ASN A 51 -18.79 -9.74 34.44
C ASN A 51 -17.86 -10.73 33.74
N THR A 52 -17.32 -11.69 34.49
CA THR A 52 -16.52 -12.79 33.94
C THR A 52 -17.37 -13.69 33.04
N LEU A 53 -18.60 -14.02 33.44
CA LEU A 53 -19.55 -14.76 32.58
C LEU A 53 -19.90 -13.99 31.30
N PHE A 54 -20.22 -12.70 31.40
CA PHE A 54 -20.51 -11.85 30.24
C PHE A 54 -19.31 -11.68 29.30
N ARG A 55 -18.10 -11.62 29.86
CA ARG A 55 -16.87 -11.62 29.06
C ARG A 55 -16.74 -12.91 28.25
N ALA A 56 -16.96 -14.06 28.89
CA ALA A 56 -16.90 -15.35 28.21
C ALA A 56 -17.96 -15.48 27.11
N GLU A 57 -19.21 -15.07 27.36
CA GLU A 57 -20.27 -15.02 26.34
C GLU A 57 -19.86 -14.18 25.11
N LYS A 58 -19.21 -13.03 25.36
CA LYS A 58 -18.74 -12.13 24.31
C LYS A 58 -17.57 -12.72 23.52
N GLU A 59 -16.67 -13.44 24.16
CA GLU A 59 -15.56 -14.12 23.48
C GLU A 59 -16.05 -15.33 22.68
N ILE A 60 -16.99 -16.13 23.23
CA ILE A 60 -17.62 -17.26 22.53
C ILE A 60 -18.39 -16.77 21.30
N SER A 61 -19.17 -15.70 21.42
CA SER A 61 -19.91 -15.14 20.27
C SER A 61 -19.00 -14.55 19.19
N ARG A 62 -17.84 -13.98 19.57
CA ARG A 62 -16.84 -13.42 18.63
C ARG A 62 -15.93 -14.47 18.00
N CYS A 63 -16.00 -15.73 18.44
CA CYS A 63 -15.22 -16.81 17.85
C CYS A 63 -15.59 -17.00 16.38
N LYS A 64 -14.62 -16.74 15.48
CA LYS A 64 -14.80 -16.83 14.03
C LYS A 64 -15.19 -18.24 13.56
N THR A 65 -14.82 -19.26 14.32
CA THR A 65 -15.12 -20.67 14.01
C THR A 65 -16.59 -20.99 14.30
N LEU A 66 -17.15 -20.47 15.40
CA LEU A 66 -18.53 -20.74 15.80
C LEU A 66 -19.53 -19.85 15.05
N GLN A 67 -19.08 -18.65 14.64
CA GLN A 67 -19.87 -17.67 13.90
C GLN A 67 -21.27 -17.45 14.54
N LEU A 68 -21.33 -17.20 15.85
CA LEU A 68 -22.60 -17.01 16.56
C LEU A 68 -23.01 -15.53 16.53
N HIS A 69 -24.31 -15.24 16.53
CA HIS A 69 -24.81 -13.88 16.78
C HIS A 69 -24.81 -13.55 18.27
N ARG A 70 -25.07 -14.55 19.12
CA ARG A 70 -25.10 -14.41 20.58
C ARG A 70 -24.75 -15.73 21.26
N ALA A 71 -24.07 -15.64 22.41
CA ALA A 71 -23.89 -16.76 23.32
C ALA A 71 -24.43 -16.36 24.70
N VAL A 72 -25.05 -17.31 25.40
CA VAL A 72 -25.61 -17.14 26.74
C VAL A 72 -25.09 -18.28 27.61
N LEU A 73 -24.55 -17.94 28.77
CA LEU A 73 -24.15 -18.89 29.81
C LEU A 73 -25.16 -18.82 30.94
N ASP A 74 -25.84 -19.94 31.19
CA ASP A 74 -26.77 -20.12 32.31
C ASP A 74 -26.01 -20.84 33.44
N PRO A 75 -25.52 -20.13 34.48
CA PRO A 75 -24.74 -20.74 35.53
C PRO A 75 -25.63 -21.50 36.52
N GLN A 76 -25.11 -22.60 37.06
CA GLN A 76 -25.62 -23.26 38.26
C GLN A 76 -24.50 -23.33 39.29
N PHE A 77 -24.79 -22.95 40.53
CA PHE A 77 -23.85 -22.91 41.64
C PHE A 77 -24.33 -23.82 42.77
N PRO A 78 -23.43 -24.25 43.68
CA PRO A 78 -23.82 -25.03 44.85
C PRO A 78 -24.78 -24.24 45.73
N ARG A 79 -25.80 -24.91 46.28
CA ARG A 79 -26.85 -24.28 47.10
C ARG A 79 -26.28 -23.53 48.29
N GLU A 80 -25.19 -24.04 48.87
CA GLU A 80 -24.51 -23.48 50.04
C GLU A 80 -23.75 -22.17 49.73
N SER A 81 -23.54 -21.85 48.45
CA SER A 81 -22.80 -20.66 48.01
C SER A 81 -23.69 -19.41 47.93
N PHE A 82 -25.02 -19.55 48.07
CA PHE A 82 -25.92 -18.41 48.04
C PHE A 82 -25.78 -17.57 49.32
N THR A 83 -25.28 -16.35 49.17
CA THR A 83 -25.13 -15.37 50.26
C THR A 83 -25.57 -13.99 49.78
N VAL A 84 -25.87 -13.09 50.73
CA VAL A 84 -26.27 -11.71 50.43
C VAL A 84 -25.19 -10.96 49.65
N ASP A 85 -23.92 -11.31 49.83
CA ASP A 85 -22.78 -10.71 49.13
C ASP A 85 -22.83 -10.92 47.61
N TYR A 86 -23.61 -11.90 47.13
CA TYR A 86 -23.81 -12.14 45.69
C TYR A 86 -24.84 -11.18 45.06
N TYR A 87 -25.55 -10.37 45.86
CA TYR A 87 -26.57 -9.43 45.38
C TYR A 87 -26.16 -8.54 44.19
N PRO A 88 -24.96 -7.93 44.16
CA PRO A 88 -24.54 -7.11 43.02
C PRO A 88 -24.53 -7.87 41.70
N ASN A 89 -24.20 -9.17 41.72
CA ASN A 89 -24.18 -10.03 40.54
C ASN A 89 -25.60 -10.37 40.05
N LEU A 90 -26.55 -10.51 40.98
CA LEU A 90 -27.97 -10.70 40.63
C LEU A 90 -28.58 -9.45 40.01
N VAL A 91 -28.21 -8.26 40.50
CA VAL A 91 -28.65 -6.97 39.92
C VAL A 91 -28.16 -6.82 38.47
N GLN A 92 -26.93 -7.26 38.16
CA GLN A 92 -26.41 -7.23 36.80
C GLN A 92 -27.20 -8.12 35.84
N GLU A 93 -27.58 -9.33 36.27
CA GLU A 93 -28.42 -10.23 35.46
C GLU A 93 -29.86 -9.69 35.33
N LEU A 94 -30.41 -9.13 36.39
CA LEU A 94 -31.73 -8.49 36.36
C LEU A 94 -31.75 -7.31 35.37
N LYS A 95 -30.69 -6.48 35.34
CA LYS A 95 -30.52 -5.39 34.37
C LYS A 95 -30.36 -5.89 32.93
N ARG A 96 -29.84 -7.11 32.73
CA ARG A 96 -29.75 -7.75 31.41
C ARG A 96 -31.13 -8.22 30.92
N ARG A 97 -32.00 -8.68 31.82
CA ARG A 97 -33.36 -9.13 31.50
C ARG A 97 -34.32 -7.97 31.25
N ASP A 98 -34.18 -6.86 31.98
CA ASP A 98 -34.95 -5.64 31.77
C ASP A 98 -34.06 -4.39 31.93
N ALA A 99 -33.86 -3.64 30.85
CA ALA A 99 -33.03 -2.43 30.87
C ALA A 99 -33.72 -1.24 31.56
N SER A 100 -35.05 -1.25 31.70
CA SER A 100 -35.84 -0.14 32.23
C SER A 100 -35.66 0.09 33.73
N ILE A 101 -35.15 -0.92 34.45
CA ILE A 101 -34.90 -0.89 35.91
C ILE A 101 -33.48 -0.42 36.29
N ASN A 102 -32.64 -0.10 35.31
CA ASN A 102 -31.20 0.19 35.50
C ASN A 102 -30.91 1.34 36.47
N GLY A 103 -31.82 2.31 36.59
CA GLY A 103 -31.67 3.47 37.47
C GLY A 103 -32.09 3.24 38.93
N THR A 104 -33.01 2.30 39.18
CA THR A 104 -33.71 2.18 40.47
C THR A 104 -32.92 1.37 41.51
N LEU A 105 -32.08 0.44 41.06
CA LEU A 105 -31.25 -0.43 41.91
C LEU A 105 -29.82 0.10 42.11
N ASN A 106 -29.59 1.38 41.85
CA ASN A 106 -28.29 2.00 42.10
C ASN A 106 -28.14 2.32 43.59
N GLN A 107 -27.05 1.82 44.19
CA GLN A 107 -26.76 1.92 45.63
C GLN A 107 -27.81 1.26 46.54
N SER A 108 -28.54 0.27 46.04
CA SER A 108 -29.39 -0.58 46.87
C SER A 108 -28.56 -1.60 47.64
N SER A 109 -29.09 -2.05 48.77
CA SER A 109 -28.52 -3.13 49.58
C SER A 109 -29.53 -4.26 49.75
N ALA A 110 -29.07 -5.45 50.12
CA ALA A 110 -29.93 -6.59 50.36
C ALA A 110 -29.66 -7.19 51.75
N ARG A 111 -30.66 -7.86 52.31
CA ARG A 111 -30.54 -8.69 53.51
C ARG A 111 -31.44 -9.92 53.39
N LEU A 112 -31.01 -11.03 53.99
CA LEU A 112 -31.76 -12.29 54.01
C LEU A 112 -32.31 -12.53 55.42
N GLU A 113 -33.62 -12.59 55.54
CA GLU A 113 -34.35 -12.87 56.79
C GLU A 113 -35.21 -14.12 56.62
N GLY A 114 -34.66 -15.28 56.99
CA GLY A 114 -35.31 -16.58 56.73
C GLY A 114 -35.44 -16.84 55.23
N ASP A 115 -36.65 -17.08 54.75
CA ASP A 115 -36.94 -17.28 53.32
C ASP A 115 -37.24 -15.98 52.56
N ARG A 116 -37.04 -14.81 53.19
CA ARG A 116 -37.29 -13.49 52.60
C ARG A 116 -35.98 -12.79 52.22
N PHE A 117 -35.85 -12.42 50.96
CA PHE A 117 -34.74 -11.63 50.41
C PHE A 117 -35.19 -10.18 50.23
N ILE A 118 -34.81 -9.32 51.18
CA ILE A 118 -35.29 -7.94 51.24
C ILE A 118 -34.26 -7.01 50.62
N VAL A 119 -34.67 -6.24 49.61
CA VAL A 119 -33.85 -5.26 48.89
C VAL A 119 -34.24 -3.85 49.31
N THR A 120 -33.32 -3.14 49.94
CA THR A 120 -33.49 -1.76 50.40
C THR A 120 -33.08 -0.76 49.33
N LEU A 121 -34.04 0.05 48.90
CA LEU A 121 -33.90 1.04 47.83
C LEU A 121 -33.53 2.43 48.39
N SER A 122 -32.49 3.03 47.81
CA SER A 122 -31.94 4.31 48.28
C SER A 122 -32.53 5.55 47.58
N HIS A 123 -33.18 5.39 46.41
CA HIS A 123 -33.52 6.51 45.51
C HIS A 123 -34.98 6.58 45.04
N GLY A 124 -35.92 5.89 45.70
CA GLY A 124 -37.30 5.82 45.19
C GLY A 124 -37.49 4.71 44.14
N GLY A 125 -38.73 4.49 43.70
CA GLY A 125 -39.03 3.67 42.51
C GLY A 125 -39.43 2.20 42.75
N GLY A 126 -39.74 1.82 44.00
CA GLY A 126 -40.24 0.48 44.31
C GLY A 126 -41.52 0.08 43.54
N ASN A 127 -42.44 1.03 43.33
CA ASN A 127 -43.65 0.79 42.52
C ASN A 127 -43.33 0.44 41.06
N LEU A 128 -42.26 1.01 40.49
CA LEU A 128 -41.82 0.68 39.13
C LEU A 128 -41.29 -0.76 39.08
N LEU A 129 -40.47 -1.16 40.06
CA LEU A 129 -39.92 -2.53 40.16
C LEU A 129 -41.03 -3.57 40.30
N LEU A 130 -42.03 -3.31 41.15
CA LEU A 130 -43.20 -4.19 41.31
C LEU A 130 -44.08 -4.25 40.06
N SER A 131 -44.29 -3.11 39.37
CA SER A 131 -45.06 -3.06 38.11
C SER A 131 -44.42 -3.86 36.97
N ARG A 132 -43.10 -4.10 37.06
CA ARG A 132 -42.32 -4.90 36.10
C ARG A 132 -42.02 -6.31 36.59
N HIS A 133 -42.60 -6.71 37.73
CA HIS A 133 -42.38 -8.03 38.33
C HIS A 133 -40.91 -8.33 38.65
N ALA A 134 -40.13 -7.31 39.02
CA ALA A 134 -38.71 -7.45 39.35
C ALA A 134 -38.48 -8.36 40.58
N ASP A 135 -39.43 -8.40 41.51
CA ASP A 135 -39.49 -9.33 42.63
C ASP A 135 -39.50 -10.79 42.15
N ARG A 136 -40.37 -11.11 41.19
CA ARG A 136 -40.49 -12.46 40.63
C ARG A 136 -39.27 -12.83 39.80
N MET A 137 -38.77 -11.91 38.96
CA MET A 137 -37.58 -12.13 38.15
C MET A 137 -36.34 -12.41 39.02
N LEU A 138 -36.17 -11.67 40.11
CA LEU A 138 -35.03 -11.89 41.02
C LEU A 138 -35.17 -13.23 41.77
N SER A 139 -36.37 -13.60 42.21
CA SER A 139 -36.65 -14.93 42.80
C SER A 139 -36.36 -16.05 41.81
N GLU A 140 -36.73 -15.88 40.55
CA GLU A 140 -36.46 -16.85 39.47
C GLU A 140 -34.97 -17.02 39.20
N ILE A 141 -34.20 -15.93 39.13
CA ILE A 141 -32.73 -16.00 38.95
C ILE A 141 -32.09 -16.77 40.11
N ILE A 142 -32.46 -16.47 41.36
CA ILE A 142 -31.91 -17.17 42.53
C ILE A 142 -32.24 -18.66 42.49
N ARG A 143 -33.46 -19.01 42.08
CA ARG A 143 -33.88 -20.40 41.93
C ARG A 143 -33.16 -21.11 40.78
N GLU A 144 -32.98 -20.45 39.65
CA GLU A 144 -32.30 -21.00 38.46
C GLU A 144 -30.81 -21.25 38.73
N GLU A 145 -30.15 -20.35 39.43
CA GLU A 145 -28.71 -20.39 39.66
C GLU A 145 -28.31 -21.19 40.91
N PHE A 146 -29.09 -21.15 41.99
CA PHE A 146 -28.71 -21.77 43.27
C PHE A 146 -29.67 -22.88 43.72
N GLY A 147 -30.81 -23.05 43.06
CA GLY A 147 -31.86 -23.98 43.51
C GLY A 147 -32.51 -23.58 44.83
N VAL A 148 -32.39 -22.31 45.24
CA VAL A 148 -32.97 -21.76 46.47
C VAL A 148 -34.25 -21.00 46.13
N SER A 149 -35.34 -21.30 46.82
CA SER A 149 -36.58 -20.55 46.71
C SER A 149 -36.62 -19.47 47.79
N VAL A 150 -36.62 -18.20 47.38
CA VAL A 150 -36.78 -17.05 48.28
C VAL A 150 -37.91 -16.15 47.80
N GLN A 151 -38.61 -15.52 48.74
CA GLN A 151 -39.56 -14.44 48.46
C GLN A 151 -38.82 -13.10 48.45
N VAL A 152 -38.89 -12.36 47.33
CA VAL A 152 -38.21 -11.07 47.20
C VAL A 152 -39.15 -9.93 47.58
N GLU A 153 -38.71 -9.04 48.46
CA GLU A 153 -39.45 -7.86 48.89
C GLU A 153 -38.60 -6.59 48.74
N PHE A 154 -39.23 -5.45 48.47
CA PHE A 154 -38.55 -4.15 48.36
C PHE A 154 -38.97 -3.24 49.52
N ASP A 155 -38.00 -2.63 50.21
CA ASP A 155 -38.23 -1.65 51.27
C ASP A 155 -37.37 -0.38 51.08
N GLY A 156 -37.52 0.61 51.97
CA GLY A 156 -36.86 1.92 51.87
C GLY A 156 -37.78 3.02 51.31
N THR A 157 -37.24 3.91 50.48
CA THR A 157 -38.00 5.05 49.93
C THR A 157 -38.88 4.56 48.77
N LEU A 158 -40.21 4.47 48.96
CA LEU A 158 -41.14 3.88 47.99
C LEU A 158 -41.91 4.89 47.12
N THR A 159 -41.94 6.18 47.47
CA THR A 159 -42.68 7.24 46.75
C THR A 159 -41.77 8.37 46.27
N LEU A 160 -42.06 8.89 45.06
CA LEU A 160 -41.51 10.12 44.49
C LEU A 160 -42.67 11.13 44.43
N ASP A 161 -42.50 12.31 45.04
CA ASP A 161 -43.49 13.39 45.04
C ASP A 161 -43.83 13.86 43.61
N SER A 162 -45.13 14.00 43.33
CA SER A 162 -45.72 14.17 41.99
C SER A 162 -45.54 15.54 41.34
N ASP A 163 -44.96 16.53 42.03
CA ASP A 163 -45.05 17.95 41.61
C ASP A 163 -43.72 18.60 41.19
N SER A 164 -42.63 17.83 41.03
CA SER A 164 -41.36 18.42 40.57
C SER A 164 -41.27 18.56 39.04
N VAL A 165 -40.82 19.74 38.58
CA VAL A 165 -40.63 20.12 37.15
C VAL A 165 -39.79 19.10 36.36
N VAL A 166 -38.95 18.33 37.05
CA VAL A 166 -38.10 17.26 36.50
C VAL A 166 -38.92 16.04 36.03
N TYR A 167 -40.10 15.80 36.61
CA TYR A 167 -41.01 14.71 36.22
C TYR A 167 -41.69 15.00 34.88
N ILE A 168 -42.04 16.25 34.61
CA ILE A 168 -42.66 16.69 33.34
C ILE A 168 -41.65 16.65 32.19
N GLU A 169 -40.38 16.99 32.44
CA GLU A 169 -39.30 16.82 31.44
C GLU A 169 -38.97 15.34 31.19
N LYS A 170 -39.03 14.49 32.23
CA LYS A 170 -38.85 13.03 32.09
C LYS A 170 -40.00 12.37 31.34
N GLN A 171 -41.25 12.78 31.56
CA GLN A 171 -42.41 12.29 30.80
C GLN A 171 -42.31 12.65 29.32
N LYS A 172 -41.91 13.88 28.97
CA LYS A 172 -41.68 14.25 27.56
C LYS A 172 -40.57 13.45 26.91
N LYS A 173 -39.46 13.19 27.63
CA LYS A 173 -38.38 12.33 27.15
C LYS A 173 -38.81 10.87 27.02
N GLN A 174 -39.67 10.37 27.92
CA GLN A 174 -40.22 9.02 27.87
C GLN A 174 -41.23 8.84 26.73
N GLU A 175 -42.14 9.79 26.51
CA GLU A 175 -43.05 9.76 25.36
C GLU A 175 -42.28 9.81 24.03
N GLU A 176 -41.19 10.58 23.96
CA GLU A 176 -40.32 10.63 22.78
C GLU A 176 -39.51 9.34 22.59
N THR A 177 -39.16 8.66 23.69
CA THR A 177 -38.46 7.35 23.66
C THR A 177 -39.41 6.22 23.27
N VAL A 178 -40.63 6.19 23.83
CA VAL A 178 -41.69 5.24 23.46
C VAL A 178 -42.14 5.45 22.02
N ARG A 179 -42.20 6.71 21.55
CA ARG A 179 -42.47 7.02 20.13
C ARG A 179 -41.32 6.59 19.23
N ARG A 180 -40.06 6.73 19.67
CA ARG A 180 -38.90 6.18 18.95
C ARG A 180 -38.88 4.66 18.95
N GLU A 181 -39.21 4.00 20.05
CA GLU A 181 -39.29 2.55 20.17
C GLU A 181 -40.47 1.97 19.39
N ALA A 182 -41.62 2.66 19.32
CA ALA A 182 -42.73 2.28 18.46
C ALA A 182 -42.35 2.42 16.98
N VAL A 183 -41.63 3.49 16.59
CA VAL A 183 -41.08 3.64 15.24
C VAL A 183 -40.01 2.58 14.96
N VAL A 184 -39.19 2.21 15.94
CA VAL A 184 -38.18 1.13 15.80
C VAL A 184 -38.85 -0.23 15.70
N GLN A 185 -39.90 -0.53 16.47
CA GLN A 185 -40.67 -1.77 16.36
C GLN A 185 -41.49 -1.83 15.08
N GLU A 186 -42.01 -0.70 14.59
CA GLU A 186 -42.69 -0.63 13.29
C GLU A 186 -41.68 -0.76 12.14
N MET A 187 -40.46 -0.23 12.31
CA MET A 187 -39.32 -0.47 11.41
C MET A 187 -38.80 -1.91 11.48
N GLU A 188 -38.73 -2.55 12.65
CA GLU A 188 -38.30 -3.94 12.84
C GLU A 188 -39.38 -4.91 12.34
N ALA A 189 -40.67 -4.62 12.53
CA ALA A 189 -41.77 -5.38 11.96
C ALA A 189 -41.84 -5.21 10.43
N TYR A 190 -41.54 -4.01 9.92
CA TYR A 190 -41.36 -3.77 8.48
C TYR A 190 -40.11 -4.49 7.94
N GLU A 191 -38.97 -4.45 8.64
CA GLU A 191 -37.75 -5.20 8.32
C GLU A 191 -37.97 -6.71 8.34
N GLN A 192 -38.71 -7.25 9.32
CA GLN A 192 -39.09 -8.67 9.38
C GLN A 192 -40.07 -9.05 8.26
N SER A 193 -40.96 -8.13 7.85
CA SER A 193 -41.84 -8.32 6.69
C SER A 193 -41.07 -8.24 5.36
N MET A 194 -40.00 -7.43 5.30
CA MET A 194 -39.05 -7.37 4.18
C MET A 194 -38.12 -8.59 4.15
N GLU A 195 -37.70 -9.13 5.30
CA GLU A 195 -36.86 -10.32 5.40
C GLU A 195 -37.59 -11.59 4.92
N LYS A 196 -38.88 -11.73 5.26
CA LYS A 196 -39.73 -12.82 4.73
C LYS A 196 -40.11 -12.65 3.26
N ALA A 197 -40.06 -11.43 2.73
CA ALA A 197 -40.24 -11.14 1.30
C ALA A 197 -38.92 -11.16 0.49
N SER A 198 -37.77 -11.33 1.14
CA SER A 198 -36.45 -11.34 0.51
C SER A 198 -35.82 -12.74 0.44
N SER A 199 -36.25 -13.52 -0.56
CA SER A 199 -35.28 -14.25 -1.38
C SER A 199 -35.30 -13.58 -2.75
N PRO A 200 -34.50 -12.51 -2.90
CA PRO A 200 -33.19 -12.65 -3.54
C PRO A 200 -32.07 -11.80 -2.87
N THR A 201 -30.87 -12.38 -2.74
CA THR A 201 -29.55 -11.72 -2.60
C THR A 201 -29.50 -10.32 -1.93
N LYS A 202 -29.11 -10.26 -0.63
CA LYS A 202 -28.53 -9.05 -0.03
C LYS A 202 -27.31 -8.65 -0.89
N LYS A 203 -27.45 -7.64 -1.76
CA LYS A 203 -26.31 -7.07 -2.48
C LYS A 203 -25.41 -6.39 -1.45
N ASN A 204 -24.12 -6.75 -1.44
CA ASN A 204 -23.14 -6.14 -0.57
C ASN A 204 -23.09 -4.62 -0.84
N LYS A 205 -23.16 -3.81 0.23
CA LYS A 205 -23.02 -2.34 0.18
C LYS A 205 -21.63 -1.87 -0.26
N SER A 206 -20.70 -2.81 -0.40
CA SER A 206 -19.33 -2.57 -0.83
C SER A 206 -18.83 -3.69 -1.72
N ILE A 207 -17.91 -3.37 -2.60
CA ILE A 207 -17.19 -4.33 -3.45
C ILE A 207 -15.68 -4.13 -3.28
N SER A 208 -14.92 -5.21 -3.35
CA SER A 208 -13.45 -5.14 -3.34
C SER A 208 -12.84 -5.12 -4.74
N VAL A 209 -13.48 -5.81 -5.68
CA VAL A 209 -13.04 -5.86 -7.08
C VAL A 209 -14.07 -5.17 -7.95
N ARG A 210 -13.63 -4.18 -8.74
CA ARG A 210 -14.47 -3.55 -9.76
C ARG A 210 -14.67 -4.51 -10.95
N THR A 211 -15.90 -4.60 -11.39
CA THR A 211 -16.31 -5.21 -12.66
C THR A 211 -16.50 -4.13 -13.72
N GLN A 212 -16.66 -4.49 -15.00
CA GLN A 212 -16.94 -3.51 -16.06
C GLN A 212 -18.15 -2.61 -15.74
N GLU A 213 -19.16 -3.16 -15.06
CA GLU A 213 -20.38 -2.43 -14.65
C GLU A 213 -20.15 -1.45 -13.49
N THR A 214 -19.07 -1.62 -12.72
CA THR A 214 -18.73 -0.82 -11.53
C THR A 214 -17.42 -0.05 -11.69
N MET A 215 -16.95 0.09 -12.93
CA MET A 215 -15.79 0.92 -13.28
C MET A 215 -16.05 2.40 -13.01
N LEU A 216 -17.27 2.86 -13.25
CA LEU A 216 -17.74 4.18 -12.82
C LEU A 216 -18.43 4.06 -11.46
N PRO A 217 -18.48 5.15 -10.67
CA PRO A 217 -19.28 5.17 -9.46
C PRO A 217 -20.73 4.78 -9.74
N THR A 218 -21.34 4.06 -8.80
CA THR A 218 -22.73 3.55 -8.91
C THR A 218 -23.45 3.73 -7.59
N ILE A 219 -24.78 3.74 -7.62
CA ILE A 219 -25.63 3.98 -6.44
C ILE A 219 -26.35 2.73 -5.95
N LEU A 220 -26.68 2.74 -4.66
CA LEU A 220 -27.52 1.75 -4.00
C LEU A 220 -28.96 2.29 -3.93
N ILE A 221 -29.79 1.93 -4.90
CA ILE A 221 -31.17 2.47 -5.05
C ILE A 221 -32.05 2.18 -3.83
N ASP A 222 -31.81 1.07 -3.13
CA ASP A 222 -32.47 0.68 -1.89
C ASP A 222 -32.22 1.65 -0.73
N THR A 223 -31.16 2.45 -0.79
CA THR A 223 -30.85 3.50 0.21
C THR A 223 -31.56 4.83 -0.04
N ALA A 224 -32.41 4.91 -1.07
CA ALA A 224 -33.08 6.14 -1.47
C ALA A 224 -33.99 6.71 -0.35
N LYS A 225 -33.69 7.93 0.11
CA LYS A 225 -34.51 8.71 1.05
C LYS A 225 -35.09 9.93 0.35
N ALA A 226 -36.42 10.06 0.33
CA ALA A 226 -37.10 11.16 -0.33
C ALA A 226 -36.77 12.51 0.31
N LEU A 227 -36.40 13.48 -0.53
CA LEU A 227 -36.13 14.87 -0.13
C LEU A 227 -37.17 15.84 -0.67
N TYR A 228 -37.65 15.60 -1.90
CA TYR A 228 -38.60 16.47 -2.58
C TYR A 228 -39.49 15.63 -3.51
N GLY A 229 -40.78 15.96 -3.56
CA GLY A 229 -41.76 15.24 -4.37
C GLY A 229 -41.95 13.78 -3.95
N HIS A 230 -42.32 12.92 -4.91
CA HIS A 230 -42.54 11.49 -4.65
C HIS A 230 -41.22 10.71 -4.57
N PRO A 231 -41.12 9.66 -3.74
CA PRO A 231 -39.93 8.81 -3.64
C PRO A 231 -39.57 8.19 -4.99
N VAL A 232 -38.29 8.27 -5.37
CA VAL A 232 -37.81 7.75 -6.64
C VAL A 232 -37.15 6.39 -6.41
N LYS A 233 -37.78 5.31 -6.93
CA LYS A 233 -37.27 3.93 -6.84
C LYS A 233 -37.00 3.27 -8.20
N ALA A 234 -37.20 4.01 -9.29
CA ALA A 234 -36.98 3.49 -10.64
C ALA A 234 -35.49 3.36 -10.96
N LYS A 235 -35.12 2.40 -11.82
CA LYS A 235 -33.74 2.23 -12.28
C LYS A 235 -33.31 3.47 -13.09
N PRO A 236 -32.18 4.12 -12.75
CA PRO A 236 -31.75 5.30 -13.47
C PRO A 236 -31.15 4.94 -14.83
N MET A 237 -31.28 5.86 -15.78
CA MET A 237 -30.58 5.80 -17.08
C MET A 237 -29.32 6.67 -17.07
N PRO A 238 -28.30 6.35 -17.90
CA PRO A 238 -27.11 7.18 -18.03
C PRO A 238 -27.42 8.57 -18.61
N ILE A 239 -26.81 9.62 -18.05
CA ILE A 239 -27.00 11.01 -18.48
C ILE A 239 -26.56 11.21 -19.94
N SER A 240 -25.50 10.52 -20.36
CA SER A 240 -25.03 10.49 -21.76
C SER A 240 -26.08 10.11 -22.80
N ARG A 241 -27.19 9.48 -22.40
CA ARG A 241 -28.29 9.06 -23.30
C ARG A 241 -29.49 10.00 -23.28
N ILE A 242 -29.44 11.11 -22.54
CA ILE A 242 -30.54 12.06 -22.48
C ILE A 242 -30.57 12.89 -23.77
N THR A 243 -31.74 12.94 -24.40
CA THR A 243 -32.04 13.83 -25.53
C THR A 243 -33.16 14.81 -25.16
N PRO A 244 -33.30 15.96 -25.83
CA PRO A 244 -34.33 16.96 -25.48
C PRO A 244 -35.77 16.45 -25.54
N ASP A 245 -36.04 15.44 -26.36
CA ASP A 245 -37.34 14.89 -26.72
C ASP A 245 -37.73 13.63 -25.92
N ILE A 246 -36.86 13.18 -25.01
CA ILE A 246 -37.04 11.93 -24.26
C ILE A 246 -38.17 11.98 -23.22
N GLY A 247 -38.62 13.18 -22.86
CA GLY A 247 -39.69 13.39 -21.88
C GLY A 247 -39.24 13.13 -20.44
N SER A 248 -39.98 12.30 -19.71
CA SER A 248 -39.74 12.05 -18.28
C SER A 248 -38.75 10.92 -18.05
N VAL A 249 -37.65 11.20 -17.36
CA VAL A 249 -36.56 10.25 -17.11
C VAL A 249 -36.26 10.11 -15.62
N THR A 250 -35.62 9.00 -15.27
CA THR A 250 -35.01 8.83 -13.94
C THR A 250 -33.50 8.75 -14.14
N ILE A 251 -32.76 9.60 -13.44
CA ILE A 251 -31.30 9.63 -13.46
C ILE A 251 -30.76 9.63 -12.04
N TRP A 252 -29.50 9.29 -11.89
CA TRP A 252 -28.77 9.57 -10.67
C TRP A 252 -27.59 10.48 -11.00
N GLY A 253 -27.05 11.15 -9.99
CA GLY A 253 -25.79 11.87 -10.14
C GLY A 253 -25.25 12.36 -8.81
N GLU A 254 -23.94 12.57 -8.78
CA GLU A 254 -23.25 13.30 -7.73
C GLU A 254 -23.32 14.80 -8.00
N ILE A 255 -23.71 15.56 -6.98
CA ILE A 255 -23.77 17.02 -7.01
C ILE A 255 -22.35 17.57 -7.00
N PHE A 256 -21.95 18.28 -8.07
CA PHE A 256 -20.66 18.97 -8.11
C PHE A 256 -20.78 20.51 -8.00
N SER A 257 -21.99 21.06 -8.23
CA SER A 257 -22.31 22.47 -8.00
C SER A 257 -23.76 22.65 -7.53
N VAL A 258 -24.00 23.61 -6.63
CA VAL A 258 -25.33 24.04 -6.19
C VAL A 258 -25.35 25.57 -6.13
N ASP A 259 -26.17 26.17 -6.99
CA ASP A 259 -26.43 27.60 -6.99
C ASP A 259 -27.90 27.86 -6.65
N SER A 260 -28.16 28.91 -5.88
CA SER A 260 -29.52 29.34 -5.60
C SER A 260 -29.66 30.86 -5.60
N LYS A 261 -30.76 31.36 -6.16
CA LYS A 261 -31.07 32.79 -6.27
C LYS A 261 -32.53 33.05 -5.92
N LEU A 262 -32.81 34.14 -5.22
CA LEU A 262 -34.19 34.58 -4.95
C LEU A 262 -34.76 35.32 -6.18
N THR A 263 -36.07 35.18 -6.39
CA THR A 263 -36.80 35.99 -7.38
C THR A 263 -36.89 37.44 -6.93
N ARG A 264 -37.20 38.36 -7.87
CA ARG A 264 -37.28 39.80 -7.59
C ARG A 264 -38.30 40.16 -6.50
N ASP A 265 -39.38 39.40 -6.40
CA ASP A 265 -40.43 39.52 -5.38
C ASP A 265 -40.10 38.79 -4.07
N GLN A 266 -38.91 38.16 -3.97
CA GLN A 266 -38.39 37.38 -2.83
C GLN A 266 -39.29 36.22 -2.35
N ASN A 267 -40.35 35.90 -3.09
CA ASN A 267 -41.33 34.90 -2.71
C ASN A 267 -40.94 33.49 -3.18
N ARG A 268 -40.07 33.39 -4.20
CA ARG A 268 -39.58 32.12 -4.74
C ARG A 268 -38.06 32.08 -4.77
N LYS A 269 -37.53 30.86 -4.75
CA LYS A 269 -36.10 30.58 -4.88
C LYS A 269 -35.89 29.63 -6.06
N ILE A 270 -34.93 30.00 -6.90
CA ILE A 270 -34.51 29.28 -8.09
C ILE A 270 -33.24 28.52 -7.72
N TYR A 271 -33.24 27.21 -7.91
CA TYR A 271 -32.07 26.35 -7.73
C TYR A 271 -31.56 25.87 -9.09
N SER A 272 -30.24 25.94 -9.27
CA SER A 272 -29.51 25.31 -10.35
C SER A 272 -28.50 24.33 -9.73
N ILE A 273 -28.77 23.04 -9.85
CA ILE A 273 -27.96 21.99 -9.22
C ILE A 273 -27.35 21.14 -10.34
N ASN A 274 -26.02 21.15 -10.45
CA ASN A 274 -25.33 20.42 -11.49
C ASN A 274 -24.94 19.03 -11.00
N LEU A 275 -25.40 18.02 -11.72
CA LEU A 275 -25.17 16.61 -11.43
C LEU A 275 -24.28 15.97 -12.49
N THR A 276 -23.49 14.98 -12.08
CA THR A 276 -22.82 14.06 -13.00
C THR A 276 -22.97 12.61 -12.55
N ASP A 277 -23.18 11.71 -13.50
CA ASP A 277 -23.10 10.26 -13.29
C ASP A 277 -21.79 9.68 -13.83
N TYR A 278 -20.83 10.57 -14.14
CA TYR A 278 -19.55 10.30 -14.79
C TYR A 278 -19.64 9.83 -16.26
N THR A 279 -20.85 9.69 -16.82
CA THR A 279 -21.06 9.51 -18.28
C THR A 279 -21.44 10.82 -18.96
N GLY A 280 -22.08 11.73 -18.22
CA GLY A 280 -22.39 13.09 -18.65
C GLY A 280 -22.73 13.97 -17.45
N SER A 281 -23.15 15.19 -17.73
CA SER A 281 -23.60 16.14 -16.71
C SER A 281 -24.89 16.80 -17.15
N ILE A 282 -25.77 17.11 -16.20
CA ILE A 282 -27.04 17.81 -16.45
C ILE A 282 -27.38 18.73 -15.28
N THR A 283 -28.01 19.85 -15.59
CA THR A 283 -28.51 20.81 -14.62
C THR A 283 -29.93 20.44 -14.20
N LEU A 284 -30.15 20.25 -12.89
CA LEU A 284 -31.50 20.27 -12.32
C LEU A 284 -31.89 21.72 -12.06
N LYS A 285 -33.09 22.11 -12.53
CA LYS A 285 -33.57 23.48 -12.32
C LYS A 285 -34.93 23.49 -11.66
N MET A 286 -34.99 24.02 -10.44
CA MET A 286 -36.19 24.05 -9.59
C MET A 286 -36.58 25.48 -9.26
N ILE A 287 -37.88 25.77 -9.20
CA ILE A 287 -38.39 27.09 -8.80
C ILE A 287 -39.48 26.86 -7.76
N GLU A 288 -39.15 27.12 -6.50
CA GLU A 288 -40.03 26.82 -5.37
C GLU A 288 -40.33 28.03 -4.51
N LEU A 289 -41.45 27.99 -3.80
CA LEU A 289 -41.76 28.98 -2.77
C LEU A 289 -40.73 28.91 -1.65
N THR A 290 -40.34 30.06 -1.09
CA THR A 290 -39.31 30.14 -0.04
C THR A 290 -39.66 29.29 1.19
N THR A 291 -40.95 29.09 1.47
CA THR A 291 -41.44 28.23 2.56
C THR A 291 -41.18 26.73 2.36
N GLN A 292 -41.02 26.28 1.11
CA GLN A 292 -40.83 24.87 0.73
C GLN A 292 -39.35 24.51 0.47
N CYS A 293 -38.44 25.48 0.67
CA CYS A 293 -37.03 25.37 0.34
C CYS A 293 -36.16 24.64 1.37
N LYS A 294 -36.65 24.45 2.60
CA LYS A 294 -35.82 23.94 3.73
C LYS A 294 -35.07 22.65 3.43
N MET A 295 -35.69 21.70 2.74
CA MET A 295 -35.05 20.43 2.38
C MET A 295 -34.07 20.59 1.21
N LEU A 296 -34.35 21.47 0.25
CA LEU A 296 -33.48 21.74 -0.89
C LEU A 296 -32.19 22.47 -0.48
N ASP A 297 -32.27 23.31 0.54
CA ASP A 297 -31.11 23.99 1.14
C ASP A 297 -30.11 23.04 1.82
N THR A 298 -30.49 21.77 2.03
CA THR A 298 -29.58 20.75 2.58
C THR A 298 -28.64 20.17 1.53
N LEU A 299 -28.91 20.37 0.24
CA LEU A 299 -28.12 19.84 -0.86
C LEU A 299 -26.75 20.52 -0.93
N LYS A 300 -25.69 19.71 -0.99
CA LYS A 300 -24.30 20.16 -1.01
C LYS A 300 -23.47 19.36 -2.00
N LYS A 301 -22.35 19.94 -2.43
CA LYS A 301 -21.34 19.27 -3.24
C LYS A 301 -20.92 17.93 -2.58
N GLY A 302 -20.83 16.87 -3.39
CA GLY A 302 -20.49 15.50 -2.97
C GLY A 302 -21.69 14.64 -2.56
N MET A 303 -22.90 15.20 -2.42
CA MET A 303 -24.09 14.39 -2.18
C MET A 303 -24.52 13.68 -3.46
N SER A 304 -24.92 12.41 -3.33
CA SER A 304 -25.49 11.64 -4.43
C SER A 304 -27.02 11.63 -4.35
N VAL A 305 -27.65 11.90 -5.48
CA VAL A 305 -29.11 11.98 -5.59
C VAL A 305 -29.61 11.15 -6.75
N ILE A 306 -30.82 10.63 -6.60
CA ILE A 306 -31.61 10.05 -7.68
C ILE A 306 -32.83 10.94 -7.91
N VAL A 307 -33.09 11.25 -9.18
CA VAL A 307 -34.05 12.26 -9.59
C VAL A 307 -34.92 11.70 -10.70
N ARG A 308 -36.22 11.89 -10.57
CA ARG A 308 -37.19 11.67 -11.64
C ARG A 308 -37.81 12.99 -12.04
N GLY A 309 -37.80 13.31 -13.32
CA GLY A 309 -38.29 14.59 -13.81
C GLY A 309 -38.37 14.65 -15.32
N ASP A 310 -38.85 15.78 -15.82
CA ASP A 310 -39.00 16.02 -17.25
C ASP A 310 -37.78 16.75 -17.81
N VAL A 311 -37.29 16.28 -18.95
CA VAL A 311 -36.20 16.91 -19.68
C VAL A 311 -36.79 17.98 -20.59
N GLU A 312 -36.28 19.20 -20.48
CA GLU A 312 -36.76 20.35 -21.24
C GLU A 312 -35.59 21.23 -21.68
N TYR A 313 -35.75 21.93 -22.79
CA TYR A 313 -34.81 22.98 -23.19
C TYR A 313 -35.13 24.29 -22.46
N ASP A 314 -34.24 24.73 -21.59
CA ASP A 314 -34.38 26.01 -20.90
C ASP A 314 -33.96 27.15 -21.83
N LYS A 315 -34.93 27.98 -22.23
CA LYS A 315 -34.70 29.09 -23.15
C LYS A 315 -33.85 30.22 -22.58
N TYR A 316 -33.69 30.30 -21.26
CA TYR A 316 -32.91 31.34 -20.61
C TYR A 316 -31.44 30.93 -20.48
N ASP A 317 -31.18 29.71 -20.04
CA ASP A 317 -29.81 29.18 -19.92
C ASP A 317 -29.28 28.59 -21.24
N HIS A 318 -30.15 28.45 -22.26
CA HIS A 318 -29.85 27.85 -23.57
C HIS A 318 -29.32 26.41 -23.49
N GLU A 319 -29.73 25.67 -22.47
CA GLU A 319 -29.27 24.30 -22.20
C GLU A 319 -30.45 23.34 -21.94
N ILE A 320 -30.17 22.03 -22.06
CA ILE A 320 -31.12 20.99 -21.67
C ILE A 320 -31.04 20.84 -20.15
N VAL A 321 -32.16 21.05 -19.48
CA VAL A 321 -32.29 20.94 -18.02
C VAL A 321 -33.28 19.83 -17.66
N LEU A 322 -33.19 19.36 -16.43
CA LEU A 322 -34.18 18.44 -15.87
C LEU A 322 -35.02 19.15 -14.79
N ARG A 323 -36.34 19.11 -14.95
CA ARG A 323 -37.34 19.60 -14.00
C ARG A 323 -37.78 18.46 -13.08
N PRO A 324 -37.30 18.40 -11.83
CA PRO A 324 -37.55 17.26 -10.96
C PRO A 324 -39.02 17.23 -10.49
N LYS A 325 -39.65 16.06 -10.63
CA LYS A 325 -40.93 15.69 -10.00
C LYS A 325 -40.72 14.95 -8.67
N GLY A 326 -39.55 14.33 -8.52
CA GLY A 326 -39.13 13.63 -7.32
C GLY A 326 -37.61 13.61 -7.21
N LEU A 327 -37.10 13.80 -6.00
CA LEU A 327 -35.67 13.81 -5.69
C LEU A 327 -35.44 13.08 -4.38
N SER A 328 -34.48 12.16 -4.36
CA SER A 328 -34.13 11.36 -3.19
C SER A 328 -32.61 11.30 -3.05
N THR A 329 -32.08 11.37 -1.82
CA THR A 329 -30.65 11.08 -1.57
C THR A 329 -30.40 9.59 -1.66
N VAL A 330 -29.26 9.19 -2.19
CA VAL A 330 -28.82 7.79 -2.30
C VAL A 330 -27.36 7.67 -1.87
N GLU A 331 -26.99 6.50 -1.34
CA GLU A 331 -25.61 6.16 -1.05
C GLU A 331 -24.94 5.57 -2.30
N GLN A 332 -23.65 5.89 -2.49
CA GLN A 332 -22.83 5.24 -3.51
C GLN A 332 -22.31 3.89 -3.02
N LEU A 333 -22.15 2.95 -3.95
CA LEU A 333 -21.45 1.70 -3.72
C LEU A 333 -20.00 1.98 -3.34
N LYS A 334 -19.59 1.55 -2.15
CA LYS A 334 -18.22 1.80 -1.67
C LYS A 334 -17.24 0.76 -2.19
N ILE A 335 -16.09 1.21 -2.65
CA ILE A 335 -15.00 0.32 -3.03
C ILE A 335 -14.02 0.24 -1.87
N VAL A 336 -13.80 -0.97 -1.39
CA VAL A 336 -13.01 -1.25 -0.19
C VAL A 336 -11.85 -2.17 -0.52
N ASP A 337 -10.74 -2.04 0.20
CA ASP A 337 -9.70 -3.05 0.22
C ASP A 337 -10.04 -4.02 1.36
N ASP A 338 -10.38 -5.28 1.04
CA ASP A 338 -10.69 -6.35 2.00
C ASP A 338 -9.53 -7.32 2.22
N ALA A 339 -8.37 -7.06 1.62
CA ALA A 339 -7.20 -7.92 1.75
C ALA A 339 -6.73 -7.99 3.22
N PRO A 340 -6.29 -9.18 3.71
CA PRO A 340 -5.79 -9.33 5.07
C PRO A 340 -4.48 -8.57 5.28
N GLU A 341 -3.61 -8.58 4.27
CA GLU A 341 -2.39 -7.78 4.22
C GLU A 341 -2.61 -6.60 3.28
N LYS A 342 -2.40 -5.40 3.81
CA LYS A 342 -2.66 -4.16 3.07
C LYS A 342 -1.49 -3.80 2.16
N ARG A 343 -1.83 -3.50 0.91
CA ARG A 343 -0.89 -2.98 -0.08
C ARG A 343 -0.32 -1.64 0.38
N VAL A 344 0.91 -1.36 -0.03
CA VAL A 344 1.49 -0.01 -0.02
C VAL A 344 1.77 0.36 -1.47
N GLU A 345 1.21 1.47 -1.94
CA GLU A 345 1.55 2.03 -3.23
C GLU A 345 2.92 2.72 -3.15
N LEU A 346 3.85 2.32 -4.02
CA LEU A 346 5.23 2.82 -4.05
C LEU A 346 5.55 3.64 -5.29
N HIS A 347 4.66 3.68 -6.28
CA HIS A 347 4.78 4.50 -7.48
C HIS A 347 3.42 5.11 -7.81
N LEU A 348 3.31 6.43 -7.66
CA LEU A 348 2.08 7.16 -7.87
C LEU A 348 2.34 8.59 -8.36
N HIS A 349 1.47 9.03 -9.27
CA HIS A 349 1.45 10.38 -9.83
C HIS A 349 0.27 11.18 -9.28
N THR A 350 0.54 12.43 -8.94
CA THR A 350 -0.45 13.44 -8.58
C THR A 350 -0.65 14.41 -9.73
N ASN A 351 -1.60 15.33 -9.59
CA ASN A 351 -1.81 16.44 -10.51
C ASN A 351 -0.60 17.39 -10.67
N MET A 352 0.46 17.24 -9.87
CA MET A 352 1.73 17.95 -10.05
C MET A 352 2.64 17.30 -11.11
N SER A 353 2.38 16.05 -11.48
CA SER A 353 2.94 15.43 -12.69
C SER A 353 2.32 16.09 -13.92
N SER A 354 3.02 17.07 -14.49
CA SER A 354 2.52 17.95 -15.54
C SER A 354 1.92 17.17 -16.73
N MET A 355 0.63 17.41 -17.00
CA MET A 355 -0.15 16.80 -18.10
C MET A 355 -0.24 15.26 -18.06
N ASP A 356 -0.04 14.65 -16.89
CA ASP A 356 -0.07 13.19 -16.73
C ASP A 356 -0.99 12.76 -15.58
N GLY A 357 -0.70 13.16 -14.35
CA GLY A 357 -1.57 12.89 -13.21
C GLY A 357 -2.76 13.85 -13.15
N VAL A 358 -3.92 13.34 -12.71
CA VAL A 358 -5.16 14.13 -12.63
C VAL A 358 -5.69 14.31 -11.20
N SER A 359 -5.34 13.41 -10.29
CA SER A 359 -5.84 13.40 -8.91
C SER A 359 -4.92 14.17 -7.97
N SER A 360 -5.49 14.88 -6.99
CA SER A 360 -4.72 15.60 -5.99
C SER A 360 -4.00 14.62 -5.05
N ALA A 361 -2.87 15.05 -4.47
CA ALA A 361 -2.16 14.27 -3.46
C ALA A 361 -3.06 13.95 -2.24
N GLU A 362 -3.90 14.92 -1.84
CA GLU A 362 -4.83 14.77 -0.72
C GLU A 362 -5.85 13.65 -0.96
N ASP A 363 -6.50 13.62 -2.12
CA ASP A 363 -7.52 12.62 -2.43
C ASP A 363 -6.94 11.20 -2.44
N LEU A 364 -5.73 11.06 -3.00
CA LEU A 364 -5.01 9.78 -3.07
C LEU A 364 -4.58 9.29 -1.68
N ILE A 365 -4.06 10.18 -0.84
CA ILE A 365 -3.69 9.87 0.55
C ILE A 365 -4.91 9.48 1.37
N ASN A 366 -5.99 10.25 1.29
CA ASN A 366 -7.24 9.95 1.98
C ASN A 366 -7.81 8.60 1.54
N ARG A 367 -7.78 8.30 0.23
CA ARG A 367 -8.22 7.01 -0.29
C ARG A 367 -7.39 5.85 0.25
N ALA A 368 -6.06 5.95 0.23
CA ALA A 368 -5.18 4.91 0.77
C ALA A 368 -5.41 4.69 2.27
N TYR A 369 -5.64 5.77 3.02
CA TYR A 369 -6.01 5.69 4.44
C TYR A 369 -7.37 5.03 4.66
N GLU A 370 -8.40 5.38 3.87
CA GLU A 370 -9.73 4.73 3.91
C GLU A 370 -9.67 3.23 3.60
N TRP A 371 -8.75 2.81 2.73
CA TRP A 371 -8.46 1.41 2.44
C TRP A 371 -7.64 0.70 3.53
N GLY A 372 -7.22 1.42 4.57
CA GLY A 372 -6.43 0.88 5.68
C GLY A 372 -4.98 0.61 5.32
N GLN A 373 -4.48 1.15 4.21
CA GLN A 373 -3.06 1.02 3.85
C GLN A 373 -2.19 1.68 4.92
N PRO A 374 -1.03 1.12 5.26
CA PRO A 374 -0.17 1.70 6.30
C PRO A 374 0.63 2.91 5.78
N ALA A 375 0.85 2.98 4.45
CA ALA A 375 1.62 4.03 3.81
C ALA A 375 1.25 4.22 2.33
N ILE A 376 1.66 5.35 1.77
CA ILE A 376 1.57 5.67 0.33
C ILE A 376 2.79 6.49 -0.10
N ALA A 377 3.33 6.21 -1.29
CA ALA A 377 4.40 7.02 -1.88
C ALA A 377 3.86 8.11 -2.82
N ILE A 378 4.56 9.24 -2.88
CA ILE A 378 4.34 10.31 -3.86
C ILE A 378 5.59 10.38 -4.73
N THR A 379 5.47 10.09 -6.03
CA THR A 379 6.62 9.95 -6.95
C THR A 379 6.35 10.66 -8.27
N ASP A 380 6.04 11.94 -8.21
CA ASP A 380 5.79 12.75 -9.41
C ASP A 380 7.01 12.82 -10.35
N HIS A 381 6.76 13.13 -11.63
CA HIS A 381 7.79 13.21 -12.68
C HIS A 381 8.79 14.32 -12.44
N GLY A 382 9.98 13.98 -11.93
CA GLY A 382 11.11 14.91 -11.79
C GLY A 382 10.85 16.12 -10.90
N VAL A 383 9.79 16.12 -10.09
CA VAL A 383 9.37 17.24 -9.24
C VAL A 383 8.90 16.78 -7.87
N ALA A 384 8.88 17.70 -6.90
CA ALA A 384 8.42 17.48 -5.53
C ALA A 384 7.31 18.46 -5.10
N GLN A 385 6.59 19.04 -6.07
CA GLN A 385 5.60 20.10 -5.83
C GLN A 385 4.39 19.63 -5.01
N ALA A 386 4.06 18.33 -5.03
CA ALA A 386 2.99 17.75 -4.24
C ALA A 386 3.32 17.53 -2.76
N PHE A 387 4.60 17.71 -2.36
CA PHE A 387 5.03 17.39 -1.00
C PHE A 387 4.33 18.21 0.09
N PRO A 388 4.12 19.54 -0.06
CA PRO A 388 3.37 20.33 0.93
C PRO A 388 1.93 19.86 1.08
N ASP A 389 1.24 19.56 -0.02
CA ASP A 389 -0.14 19.06 0.01
C ASP A 389 -0.23 17.70 0.69
N ALA A 390 0.73 16.81 0.40
CA ALA A 390 0.84 15.52 1.04
C ALA A 390 1.12 15.62 2.55
N MET A 391 1.97 16.57 2.96
CA MET A 391 2.23 16.88 4.37
C MET A 391 0.96 17.38 5.07
N ASN A 392 0.26 18.34 4.48
CA ASN A 392 -0.99 18.88 5.03
C ASN A 392 -2.07 17.80 5.18
N ALA A 393 -2.20 16.89 4.21
CA ALA A 393 -3.14 15.76 4.28
C ALA A 393 -2.76 14.79 5.42
N LEU A 394 -1.47 14.47 5.55
CA LEU A 394 -0.96 13.61 6.63
C LEU A 394 -1.19 14.23 8.01
N GLU A 395 -0.97 15.54 8.18
CA GLU A 395 -1.23 16.26 9.44
C GLU A 395 -2.73 16.20 9.82
N ARG A 396 -3.65 16.31 8.85
CA ARG A 396 -5.09 16.17 9.12
C ARG A 396 -5.48 14.77 9.59
N ILE A 397 -4.84 13.72 9.06
CA ILE A 397 -5.09 12.32 9.47
C ILE A 397 -4.54 12.08 10.87
N THR A 398 -3.27 12.45 11.08
CA THR A 398 -2.56 12.23 12.35
C THR A 398 -3.10 13.09 13.48
N GLY A 399 -3.52 14.33 13.20
CA GLY A 399 -4.18 15.22 14.16
C GLY A 399 -5.52 14.69 14.68
N LYS A 400 -6.17 13.77 13.94
CA LYS A 400 -7.37 13.04 14.40
C LYS A 400 -7.05 11.71 15.11
N GLY A 401 -5.78 11.44 15.39
CA GLY A 401 -5.31 10.19 16.00
C GLY A 401 -5.10 9.03 15.02
N GLY A 402 -5.23 9.28 13.71
CA GLY A 402 -4.95 8.28 12.68
C GLY A 402 -3.47 7.94 12.56
N LYS A 403 -3.14 6.69 12.22
CA LYS A 403 -1.77 6.24 11.94
C LYS A 403 -1.62 6.01 10.45
N PHE A 404 -0.79 6.81 9.79
CA PHE A 404 -0.52 6.72 8.36
C PHE A 404 0.87 7.27 8.05
N LYS A 405 1.47 6.88 6.92
CA LYS A 405 2.80 7.36 6.51
C LYS A 405 2.81 7.76 5.03
N VAL A 406 3.31 8.96 4.76
CA VAL A 406 3.65 9.39 3.40
C VAL A 406 5.13 9.09 3.14
N ILE A 407 5.43 8.46 2.01
CA ILE A 407 6.79 8.20 1.52
C ILE A 407 7.08 9.20 0.42
N TYR A 408 7.96 10.15 0.71
CA TYR A 408 8.38 11.14 -0.27
C TYR A 408 9.33 10.51 -1.28
N GLY A 409 9.10 10.76 -2.57
CA GLY A 409 9.95 10.26 -3.64
C GLY A 409 9.79 11.06 -4.92
N VAL A 410 10.45 10.60 -5.98
CA VAL A 410 10.35 11.17 -7.32
C VAL A 410 10.52 10.06 -8.35
N GLU A 411 9.78 10.14 -9.46
CA GLU A 411 10.16 9.41 -10.67
C GLU A 411 11.19 10.25 -11.43
N SER A 412 12.43 9.77 -11.45
CA SER A 412 13.56 10.47 -12.06
C SER A 412 13.79 10.07 -13.51
N TYR A 413 14.27 11.01 -14.32
CA TYR A 413 14.79 10.73 -15.66
C TYR A 413 16.28 10.41 -15.59
N PHE A 414 16.59 9.17 -15.21
CA PHE A 414 17.95 8.67 -15.05
C PHE A 414 18.71 8.59 -16.37
N ILE A 415 19.96 9.02 -16.39
CA ILE A 415 20.91 8.77 -17.47
C ILE A 415 22.18 8.12 -16.91
N ASN A 416 22.70 7.11 -17.60
CA ASN A 416 23.98 6.50 -17.25
C ASN A 416 25.11 7.24 -17.95
N ASP A 417 25.74 8.16 -17.24
CA ASP A 417 26.88 8.96 -17.70
C ASP A 417 28.24 8.42 -17.25
N MET A 418 28.26 7.31 -16.50
CA MET A 418 29.49 6.63 -16.14
C MET A 418 30.05 5.88 -17.35
N VAL A 419 31.36 5.98 -17.52
CA VAL A 419 32.09 5.25 -18.56
C VAL A 419 32.40 3.86 -17.99
N PRO A 420 31.90 2.76 -18.58
CA PRO A 420 32.14 1.40 -18.09
C PRO A 420 33.53 0.93 -18.52
N ALA A 421 34.57 1.58 -18.01
CA ALA A 421 35.96 1.20 -18.29
C ALA A 421 36.38 -0.02 -17.46
N VAL A 422 35.84 -0.21 -16.26
CA VAL A 422 36.24 -1.29 -15.34
C VAL A 422 35.10 -2.27 -15.14
N THR A 423 35.40 -3.57 -15.27
CA THR A 423 34.50 -4.68 -14.98
C THR A 423 35.11 -5.62 -13.93
N GLY A 424 34.28 -6.11 -13.01
CA GLY A 424 34.72 -6.87 -11.84
C GLY A 424 34.95 -6.01 -10.60
N ASN A 425 35.34 -6.63 -9.50
CA ASN A 425 35.69 -5.95 -8.25
C ASN A 425 37.19 -6.06 -8.01
N SER A 426 37.83 -4.92 -7.75
CA SER A 426 39.24 -4.84 -7.37
C SER A 426 39.39 -3.78 -6.28
N GLU A 427 40.20 -4.09 -5.26
CA GLU A 427 40.61 -3.12 -4.23
C GLU A 427 41.97 -2.48 -4.56
N ASN A 428 42.51 -2.75 -5.75
CA ASN A 428 43.81 -2.25 -6.17
C ASN A 428 43.82 -0.73 -6.31
N THR A 429 44.97 -0.15 -6.00
CA THR A 429 45.26 1.25 -6.29
C THR A 429 45.66 1.44 -7.76
N LEU A 430 45.64 2.68 -8.24
CA LEU A 430 46.15 3.01 -9.58
C LEU A 430 47.68 2.96 -9.69
N ASP A 431 48.39 2.66 -8.60
CA ASP A 431 49.85 2.49 -8.56
C ASP A 431 50.25 1.00 -8.49
N ASP A 432 49.28 0.09 -8.34
CA ASP A 432 49.51 -1.35 -8.29
C ASP A 432 49.87 -1.91 -9.68
N GLU A 433 50.09 -3.23 -9.75
CA GLU A 433 50.43 -3.91 -11.00
C GLU A 433 49.22 -4.13 -11.91
N PHE A 434 49.45 -3.94 -13.21
CA PHE A 434 48.47 -4.21 -14.26
C PHE A 434 49.08 -5.15 -15.31
N ILE A 435 48.24 -6.00 -15.90
CA ILE A 435 48.63 -6.88 -16.99
C ILE A 435 47.91 -6.43 -18.25
N SER A 436 48.64 -5.79 -19.15
CA SER A 436 48.14 -5.48 -20.51
C SER A 436 48.23 -6.75 -21.33
N PHE A 437 47.15 -7.13 -22.02
CA PHE A 437 47.14 -8.32 -22.86
C PHE A 437 46.30 -8.11 -24.11
N ASP A 438 46.63 -8.90 -25.12
CA ASP A 438 45.94 -8.97 -26.41
C ASP A 438 45.96 -10.44 -26.87
N ILE A 439 45.00 -10.82 -27.71
CA ILE A 439 44.94 -12.17 -28.28
C ILE A 439 44.73 -12.13 -29.78
N GLU A 440 45.32 -13.10 -30.47
CA GLU A 440 44.95 -13.40 -31.85
C GLU A 440 44.09 -14.66 -31.90
N THR A 441 43.16 -14.71 -32.86
CA THR A 441 42.11 -15.75 -32.90
C THR A 441 41.81 -16.20 -34.32
N THR A 442 41.24 -17.40 -34.47
CA THR A 442 40.80 -17.93 -35.78
C THR A 442 39.57 -17.24 -36.35
N GLY A 443 38.95 -16.29 -35.63
CA GLY A 443 37.80 -15.52 -36.07
C GLY A 443 37.13 -14.76 -34.93
N LEU A 444 35.92 -14.23 -35.14
CA LEU A 444 35.30 -13.25 -34.21
C LEU A 444 34.40 -13.85 -33.12
N SER A 445 34.11 -15.15 -33.15
CA SER A 445 33.12 -15.77 -32.25
C SER A 445 33.79 -16.66 -31.19
N PRO A 446 33.81 -16.28 -29.90
CA PRO A 446 34.51 -17.06 -28.86
C PRO A 446 33.96 -18.48 -28.66
N ASN A 447 32.70 -18.70 -29.04
CA ASN A 447 32.04 -20.01 -28.95
C ASN A 447 32.44 -20.97 -30.09
N LYS A 448 32.85 -20.43 -31.25
CA LYS A 448 33.16 -21.23 -32.44
C LYS A 448 34.65 -21.30 -32.72
N GLU A 449 35.32 -20.18 -32.52
CA GLU A 449 36.72 -19.93 -32.88
C GLU A 449 37.67 -20.24 -31.71
N ARG A 450 38.98 -20.21 -31.97
CA ARG A 450 40.04 -20.55 -31.02
C ARG A 450 41.13 -19.49 -30.99
N ILE A 451 41.86 -19.45 -29.88
CA ILE A 451 43.01 -18.56 -29.68
C ILE A 451 44.21 -19.13 -30.46
N THR A 452 44.99 -18.26 -31.09
CA THR A 452 46.21 -18.60 -31.85
C THR A 452 47.48 -17.97 -31.28
N GLU A 453 47.37 -16.85 -30.55
CA GLU A 453 48.48 -16.19 -29.84
C GLU A 453 47.92 -15.49 -28.59
N ILE A 454 48.69 -15.49 -27.50
CA ILE A 454 48.44 -14.68 -26.31
C ILE A 454 49.69 -13.86 -26.04
N GLY A 455 49.54 -12.54 -26.13
CA GLY A 455 50.60 -11.59 -25.78
C GLY A 455 50.20 -10.79 -24.55
N ALA A 456 51.13 -10.61 -23.62
CA ALA A 456 50.89 -9.82 -22.43
C ALA A 456 52.15 -9.14 -21.91
N VAL A 457 51.99 -7.98 -21.27
CA VAL A 457 53.07 -7.28 -20.59
C VAL A 457 52.64 -6.87 -19.19
N ARG A 458 53.61 -6.91 -18.26
CA ARG A 458 53.41 -6.47 -16.87
C ARG A 458 53.81 -5.01 -16.72
N ILE A 459 52.91 -4.23 -16.16
CA ILE A 459 53.13 -2.83 -15.78
C ILE A 459 53.33 -2.78 -14.27
N ARG A 460 54.45 -2.21 -13.83
CA ARG A 460 54.75 -1.92 -12.42
C ARG A 460 55.38 -0.54 -12.32
N ASN A 461 54.91 0.31 -11.41
CA ASN A 461 55.41 1.68 -11.21
C ASN A 461 55.41 2.54 -12.50
N GLY A 462 54.43 2.32 -13.40
CA GLY A 462 54.32 3.06 -14.65
C GLY A 462 55.31 2.66 -15.74
N GLU A 463 55.99 1.52 -15.59
CA GLU A 463 56.91 0.98 -16.59
C GLU A 463 56.55 -0.47 -16.93
N VAL A 464 56.88 -0.89 -18.16
CA VAL A 464 56.78 -2.29 -18.58
C VAL A 464 58.01 -3.03 -18.03
N VAL A 465 57.79 -4.00 -17.15
CA VAL A 465 58.87 -4.71 -16.43
C VAL A 465 59.04 -6.17 -16.84
N ASP A 466 58.05 -6.74 -17.52
CA ASP A 466 58.05 -8.15 -17.94
C ASP A 466 57.11 -8.35 -19.13
N SER A 467 57.34 -9.40 -19.92
CA SER A 467 56.55 -9.74 -21.11
C SER A 467 56.34 -11.24 -21.25
N PHE A 468 55.16 -11.62 -21.71
CA PHE A 468 54.74 -12.98 -21.99
C PHE A 468 54.21 -13.04 -23.42
N ASP A 469 54.67 -14.01 -24.20
CA ASP A 469 54.20 -14.24 -25.56
C ASP A 469 54.19 -15.75 -25.82
N THR A 470 53.07 -16.27 -26.30
CA THR A 470 52.94 -17.69 -26.62
C THR A 470 51.98 -17.90 -27.80
N PHE A 471 52.39 -18.74 -28.75
CA PHE A 471 51.47 -19.29 -29.73
C PHE A 471 50.56 -20.32 -29.07
N VAL A 472 49.36 -20.49 -29.61
CA VAL A 472 48.39 -21.46 -29.14
C VAL A 472 47.97 -22.31 -30.33
N ASN A 473 48.05 -23.63 -30.18
CA ASN A 473 47.53 -24.55 -31.18
C ASN A 473 45.99 -24.55 -31.11
N PRO A 474 45.28 -24.01 -32.12
CA PRO A 474 43.83 -23.89 -32.10
C PRO A 474 43.13 -25.24 -32.36
N GLN A 475 43.86 -26.29 -32.75
CA GLN A 475 43.32 -27.58 -33.19
C GLN A 475 42.27 -27.48 -34.32
N MET A 476 42.32 -26.39 -35.10
CA MET A 476 41.50 -26.16 -36.27
C MET A 476 42.26 -25.31 -37.30
N PRO A 477 41.96 -25.43 -38.60
CA PRO A 477 42.64 -24.63 -39.61
C PRO A 477 42.40 -23.13 -39.41
N ILE A 478 43.45 -22.32 -39.55
CA ILE A 478 43.35 -20.86 -39.53
C ILE A 478 42.82 -20.38 -40.89
N PRO A 479 41.71 -19.61 -40.95
CA PRO A 479 41.20 -19.11 -42.22
C PRO A 479 42.22 -18.21 -42.93
N PRO A 480 42.37 -18.27 -44.27
CA PRO A 480 43.38 -17.48 -44.99
C PRO A 480 43.30 -15.97 -44.75
N LYS A 481 42.09 -15.45 -44.53
CA LYS A 481 41.87 -14.03 -44.21
C LYS A 481 42.44 -13.64 -42.84
N ILE A 482 42.46 -14.55 -41.87
CA ILE A 482 43.07 -14.31 -40.56
C ILE A 482 44.59 -14.35 -40.68
N THR A 483 45.13 -15.33 -41.40
CA THR A 483 46.58 -15.39 -41.70
C THR A 483 47.08 -14.14 -42.43
N GLU A 484 46.28 -13.57 -43.35
CA GLU A 484 46.61 -12.29 -44.00
C GLU A 484 46.64 -11.11 -43.02
N LEU A 485 45.80 -11.13 -41.98
CA LEU A 485 45.69 -10.07 -40.99
C LEU A 485 46.78 -10.16 -39.91
N THR A 486 47.01 -11.36 -39.37
CA THR A 486 47.88 -11.58 -38.19
C THR A 486 49.26 -12.10 -38.55
N GLY A 487 49.43 -12.63 -39.77
CA GLY A 487 50.65 -13.30 -40.20
C GLY A 487 50.86 -14.69 -39.58
N ILE A 488 49.91 -15.19 -38.77
CA ILE A 488 50.01 -16.49 -38.11
C ILE A 488 49.52 -17.60 -39.06
N THR A 489 50.38 -18.59 -39.33
CA THR A 489 50.08 -19.74 -40.19
C THR A 489 49.83 -21.01 -39.36
N ASP A 490 49.15 -21.99 -39.96
CA ASP A 490 48.92 -23.30 -39.35
C ASP A 490 50.25 -23.99 -38.95
N GLU A 491 51.32 -23.79 -39.72
CA GLU A 491 52.65 -24.33 -39.42
C GLU A 491 53.29 -23.72 -38.17
N MET A 492 53.04 -22.44 -37.89
CA MET A 492 53.59 -21.74 -36.71
C MET A 492 52.98 -22.26 -35.41
N VAL A 493 51.69 -22.59 -35.43
CA VAL A 493 50.92 -23.00 -34.24
C VAL A 493 50.85 -24.52 -34.06
N LYS A 494 51.32 -25.31 -35.03
CA LYS A 494 51.18 -26.77 -35.05
C LYS A 494 51.80 -27.44 -33.81
N ASP A 495 53.00 -27.01 -33.43
CA ASP A 495 53.75 -27.57 -32.30
C ASP A 495 53.66 -26.69 -31.05
N ALA A 496 52.80 -25.66 -31.07
CA ALA A 496 52.57 -24.76 -29.95
C ALA A 496 51.72 -25.42 -28.84
N PRO A 497 51.76 -24.90 -27.60
CA PRO A 497 50.90 -25.38 -26.51
C PRO A 497 49.41 -25.41 -26.87
N LEU A 498 48.68 -26.39 -26.35
CA LEU A 498 47.23 -26.43 -26.48
C LEU A 498 46.57 -25.32 -25.63
N GLU A 499 45.32 -24.97 -25.96
CA GLU A 499 44.56 -23.90 -25.30
C GLU A 499 44.62 -23.96 -23.75
N LYS A 500 44.53 -25.16 -23.16
CA LYS A 500 44.64 -25.33 -21.71
C LYS A 500 46.00 -24.94 -21.16
N GLU A 501 47.08 -25.42 -21.79
CA GLU A 501 48.45 -25.19 -21.32
C GLU A 501 48.83 -23.72 -21.49
N ALA A 502 48.46 -23.11 -22.62
CA ALA A 502 48.67 -21.68 -22.86
C ALA A 502 47.96 -20.80 -21.83
N LEU A 503 46.70 -21.12 -21.47
CA LEU A 503 45.96 -20.42 -20.41
C LEU A 503 46.59 -20.62 -19.02
N GLU A 504 47.07 -21.82 -18.69
CA GLU A 504 47.78 -22.08 -17.43
C GLU A 504 49.07 -21.25 -17.34
N GLN A 505 49.83 -21.15 -18.43
CA GLN A 505 51.02 -20.30 -18.52
C GLN A 505 50.65 -18.81 -18.39
N PHE A 506 49.61 -18.36 -19.08
CA PHE A 506 49.13 -16.97 -18.99
C PHE A 506 48.64 -16.62 -17.58
N TYR A 507 47.91 -17.51 -16.90
CA TYR A 507 47.46 -17.28 -15.52
C TYR A 507 48.60 -17.34 -14.51
N ALA A 508 49.60 -18.19 -14.74
CA ALA A 508 50.83 -18.18 -13.95
C ALA A 508 51.58 -16.86 -14.11
N PHE A 509 51.62 -16.30 -15.33
CA PHE A 509 52.13 -14.96 -15.56
C PHE A 509 51.28 -13.93 -14.82
N CYS A 510 49.96 -13.90 -14.97
CA CYS A 510 49.13 -12.89 -14.30
C CYS A 510 49.29 -12.88 -12.77
N GLY A 511 49.29 -14.04 -12.13
CA GLY A 511 49.21 -14.16 -10.68
C GLY A 511 47.78 -13.99 -10.17
N LYS A 512 47.53 -14.06 -8.86
CA LYS A 512 46.17 -14.14 -8.31
C LYS A 512 45.39 -12.82 -8.26
N ASP A 513 46.09 -11.71 -8.05
CA ASP A 513 45.49 -10.39 -7.76
C ASP A 513 45.65 -9.40 -8.92
N ALA A 514 45.87 -9.91 -10.14
CA ALA A 514 46.08 -9.08 -11.31
C ALA A 514 44.80 -8.36 -11.76
N VAL A 515 44.97 -7.12 -12.22
CA VAL A 515 43.96 -6.41 -13.00
C VAL A 515 44.39 -6.45 -14.47
N LEU A 516 43.56 -7.07 -15.30
CA LEU A 516 43.84 -7.19 -16.72
C LEU A 516 43.46 -5.90 -17.47
N LEU A 517 44.17 -5.63 -18.56
CA LEU A 517 43.98 -4.45 -19.38
C LEU A 517 43.94 -4.88 -20.84
N ALA A 518 42.88 -4.49 -21.54
CA ALA A 518 42.73 -4.73 -22.98
C ALA A 518 42.10 -3.50 -23.67
N HIS A 519 42.17 -3.46 -24.99
CA HIS A 519 41.58 -2.39 -25.81
C HIS A 519 40.39 -2.95 -26.57
N ASN A 520 39.16 -2.60 -26.16
CA ASN A 520 37.94 -3.35 -26.49
C ASN A 520 37.87 -4.70 -25.74
N ALA A 521 38.15 -4.65 -24.43
CA ALA A 521 38.37 -5.81 -23.57
C ALA A 521 37.27 -6.88 -23.60
N GLU A 522 36.02 -6.54 -23.94
CA GLU A 522 34.94 -7.52 -24.10
C GLU A 522 35.29 -8.62 -25.11
N PHE A 523 36.03 -8.28 -26.17
CA PHE A 523 36.48 -9.26 -27.16
C PHE A 523 37.46 -10.26 -26.53
N ASP A 524 38.61 -9.80 -26.06
CA ASP A 524 39.71 -10.63 -25.56
C ASP A 524 39.28 -11.44 -24.32
N THR A 525 38.62 -10.78 -23.36
CA THR A 525 38.15 -11.44 -22.14
C THR A 525 37.07 -12.47 -22.41
N SER A 526 36.23 -12.29 -23.44
CA SER A 526 35.23 -13.31 -23.80
C SER A 526 35.88 -14.58 -24.33
N PHE A 527 36.95 -14.47 -25.13
CA PHE A 527 37.70 -15.62 -25.61
C PHE A 527 38.42 -16.34 -24.47
N ILE A 528 39.13 -15.60 -23.60
CA ILE A 528 39.80 -16.18 -22.43
C ILE A 528 38.81 -16.87 -21.51
N ARG A 529 37.64 -16.26 -21.26
CA ARG A 529 36.59 -16.84 -20.40
C ARG A 529 36.02 -18.13 -20.97
N ILE A 530 35.61 -18.13 -22.25
CA ILE A 530 35.03 -19.34 -22.87
C ILE A 530 36.11 -20.42 -23.01
N ALA A 531 37.35 -20.08 -23.36
CA ALA A 531 38.47 -21.02 -23.40
C ALA A 531 38.75 -21.61 -22.00
N SER A 532 38.71 -20.79 -20.95
CA SER A 532 38.83 -21.26 -19.57
C SER A 532 37.71 -22.21 -19.19
N GLU A 533 36.46 -21.89 -19.52
CA GLU A 533 35.31 -22.76 -19.31
C GLU A 533 35.49 -24.12 -20.01
N ARG A 534 35.96 -24.14 -21.26
CA ARG A 534 36.29 -25.38 -22.01
C ARG A 534 37.35 -26.22 -21.31
N CYS A 535 38.33 -25.56 -20.68
CA CYS A 535 39.45 -26.22 -20.01
C CYS A 535 39.21 -26.54 -18.53
N GLY A 536 38.05 -26.19 -17.98
CA GLY A 536 37.75 -26.34 -16.55
C GLY A 536 38.50 -25.35 -15.65
N LEU A 537 38.93 -24.22 -16.19
CA LEU A 537 39.59 -23.12 -15.49
C LEU A 537 38.57 -22.01 -15.19
N GLY A 538 38.77 -21.29 -14.08
CA GLY A 538 37.99 -20.08 -13.78
C GLY A 538 38.62 -18.82 -14.38
N PHE A 539 37.85 -17.73 -14.47
CA PHE A 539 38.35 -16.40 -14.80
C PHE A 539 38.16 -15.46 -13.60
N PRO A 540 39.17 -15.32 -12.72
CA PRO A 540 39.04 -14.60 -11.44
C PRO A 540 39.39 -13.11 -11.51
N TYR A 541 39.69 -12.57 -12.70
CA TYR A 541 40.29 -11.24 -12.82
C TYR A 541 39.26 -10.13 -13.03
N ALA A 542 39.49 -9.00 -12.38
CA ALA A 542 38.92 -7.72 -12.81
C ALA A 542 39.68 -7.24 -14.06
N TYR A 543 39.00 -6.50 -14.92
CA TYR A 543 39.63 -5.99 -16.15
C TYR A 543 39.21 -4.57 -16.49
N ILE A 544 40.11 -3.88 -17.19
CA ILE A 544 39.97 -2.51 -17.65
C ILE A 544 39.94 -2.50 -19.19
N ASP A 545 38.94 -1.85 -19.75
CA ASP A 545 38.84 -1.52 -21.17
C ASP A 545 39.28 -0.07 -21.39
N THR A 546 40.38 0.10 -22.12
CA THR A 546 40.88 1.43 -22.47
C THR A 546 40.07 2.12 -23.56
N LEU A 547 39.26 1.41 -24.35
CA LEU A 547 38.52 2.03 -25.45
C LEU A 547 37.47 3.04 -24.93
N PRO A 548 36.62 2.71 -23.93
CA PRO A 548 35.78 3.69 -23.24
C PRO A 548 36.58 4.85 -22.64
N MET A 549 37.76 4.59 -22.06
CA MET A 549 38.62 5.63 -21.49
C MET A 549 39.12 6.61 -22.56
N CYS A 550 39.64 6.09 -23.67
CA CYS A 550 40.08 6.87 -24.82
C CYS A 550 38.95 7.74 -25.39
N ARG A 551 37.73 7.18 -25.52
CA ARG A 551 36.55 7.94 -25.97
C ARG A 551 36.20 9.09 -25.03
N ALA A 552 36.35 8.89 -23.73
CA ALA A 552 36.06 9.90 -22.72
C ALA A 552 37.13 11.00 -22.64
N MET A 553 38.41 10.62 -22.72
CA MET A 553 39.56 11.51 -22.49
C MET A 553 40.10 12.16 -23.78
N LEU A 554 39.98 11.51 -24.94
CA LEU A 554 40.54 11.94 -26.22
C LEU A 554 39.43 12.28 -27.23
N LYS A 555 38.64 13.31 -26.92
CA LYS A 555 37.41 13.66 -27.67
C LYS A 555 37.64 14.14 -29.10
N ASP A 556 38.84 14.61 -29.41
CA ASP A 556 39.18 15.20 -30.71
C ASP A 556 39.52 14.15 -31.79
N LEU A 557 39.54 12.87 -31.42
CA LEU A 557 39.84 11.78 -32.35
C LEU A 557 38.62 11.36 -33.17
N LYS A 558 38.82 11.15 -34.48
CA LYS A 558 37.79 10.63 -35.41
C LYS A 558 37.38 9.19 -35.07
N ASN A 559 38.31 8.39 -34.58
CA ASN A 559 38.10 7.04 -34.08
C ASN A 559 39.16 6.73 -33.02
N HIS A 560 38.93 5.69 -32.22
CA HIS A 560 39.79 5.33 -31.09
C HIS A 560 40.41 3.95 -31.28
N LYS A 561 40.78 3.57 -32.51
CA LYS A 561 41.58 2.36 -32.74
C LYS A 561 42.95 2.49 -32.07
N LEU A 562 43.54 1.37 -31.66
CA LEU A 562 44.84 1.33 -30.97
C LEU A 562 45.92 2.14 -31.72
N ASP A 563 46.04 1.92 -33.03
CA ASP A 563 47.00 2.61 -33.90
C ASP A 563 46.79 4.14 -33.93
N THR A 564 45.53 4.57 -33.94
CA THR A 564 45.11 5.96 -34.02
C THR A 564 45.40 6.68 -32.70
N VAL A 565 45.14 6.01 -31.58
CA VAL A 565 45.44 6.50 -30.24
C VAL A 565 46.96 6.58 -30.03
N ALA A 566 47.70 5.54 -30.38
CA ALA A 566 49.16 5.51 -30.27
C ALA A 566 49.82 6.66 -31.05
N LYS A 567 49.40 6.87 -32.30
CA LYS A 567 49.86 7.99 -33.14
C LYS A 567 49.55 9.35 -32.52
N HIS A 568 48.34 9.52 -31.98
CA HIS A 568 47.93 10.76 -31.32
C HIS A 568 48.76 11.08 -30.08
N LEU A 569 49.09 10.04 -29.29
CA LEU A 569 49.95 10.16 -28.12
C LEU A 569 51.45 10.19 -28.46
N LYS A 570 51.81 10.19 -29.75
CA LYS A 570 53.19 10.23 -30.26
C LYS A 570 54.06 9.08 -29.74
N LEU A 571 53.47 7.89 -29.62
CA LEU A 571 54.21 6.66 -29.31
C LEU A 571 54.97 6.15 -30.55
N ASP A 572 56.03 5.39 -30.34
CA ASP A 572 56.82 4.80 -31.42
C ASP A 572 55.98 3.87 -32.31
N PRO A 573 56.29 3.76 -33.62
CA PRO A 573 55.66 2.77 -34.49
C PRO A 573 55.85 1.34 -33.97
N PHE A 574 54.83 0.50 -34.14
CA PHE A 574 54.82 -0.90 -33.72
C PHE A 574 54.22 -1.78 -34.83
N ASN A 575 54.47 -3.09 -34.74
CA ASN A 575 53.90 -4.05 -35.68
C ASN A 575 52.48 -4.43 -35.23
N HIS A 576 51.48 -3.85 -35.88
CA HIS A 576 50.08 -4.12 -35.55
C HIS A 576 49.71 -5.57 -35.92
N HIS A 577 48.92 -6.24 -35.05
CA HIS A 577 48.54 -7.66 -35.18
C HIS A 577 49.61 -8.68 -34.76
N ARG A 578 50.49 -8.27 -33.84
CA ARG A 578 51.23 -9.20 -32.99
C ARG A 578 50.81 -8.94 -31.56
N ALA A 579 50.29 -9.96 -30.88
CA ALA A 579 49.63 -9.79 -29.60
C ALA A 579 50.54 -9.13 -28.54
N CYS A 580 51.83 -9.50 -28.51
CA CYS A 580 52.77 -8.93 -27.54
C CYS A 580 53.11 -7.45 -27.82
N ASP A 581 53.25 -7.06 -29.10
CA ASP A 581 53.53 -5.68 -29.50
C ASP A 581 52.31 -4.78 -29.21
N ASP A 582 51.10 -5.26 -29.52
CA ASP A 582 49.84 -4.55 -29.27
C ASP A 582 49.61 -4.39 -27.75
N ALA A 583 49.87 -5.44 -26.95
CA ALA A 583 49.84 -5.36 -25.48
C ALA A 583 50.85 -4.34 -24.92
N ALA A 584 52.07 -4.27 -25.47
CA ALA A 584 53.10 -3.33 -25.05
C ALA A 584 52.74 -1.87 -25.37
N VAL A 585 52.17 -1.61 -26.55
CA VAL A 585 51.69 -0.28 -26.94
C VAL A 585 50.50 0.13 -26.09
N LEU A 586 49.57 -0.78 -25.85
CA LEU A 586 48.43 -0.57 -24.97
C LEU A 586 48.88 -0.20 -23.54
N ALA A 587 49.91 -0.85 -23.01
CA ALA A 587 50.48 -0.52 -21.72
C ALA A 587 50.98 0.94 -21.68
N LYS A 588 51.71 1.38 -22.70
CA LYS A 588 52.18 2.77 -22.82
C LYS A 588 51.01 3.76 -22.91
N ILE A 589 49.97 3.45 -23.68
CA ILE A 589 48.75 4.27 -23.77
C ILE A 589 48.12 4.39 -22.37
N PHE A 590 47.94 3.27 -21.68
CA PHE A 590 47.31 3.24 -20.37
C PHE A 590 48.09 4.02 -19.31
N ILE A 591 49.42 3.95 -19.30
CA ILE A 591 50.27 4.76 -18.40
C ILE A 591 50.02 6.26 -18.60
N VAL A 592 49.92 6.71 -19.85
CA VAL A 592 49.60 8.12 -20.17
C VAL A 592 48.19 8.49 -19.71
N LEU A 593 47.20 7.65 -19.97
CA LEU A 593 45.81 7.89 -19.54
C LEU A 593 45.69 7.90 -18.01
N MET A 594 46.40 7.03 -17.31
CA MET A 594 46.41 6.97 -15.84
C MET A 594 47.03 8.20 -15.21
N THR A 595 48.13 8.69 -15.78
CA THR A 595 48.77 9.93 -15.32
C THR A 595 47.78 11.09 -15.43
N ARG A 596 47.14 11.26 -16.60
CA ARG A 596 46.11 12.30 -16.80
C ARG A 596 44.92 12.13 -15.88
N LEU A 597 44.41 10.91 -15.70
CA LEU A 597 43.26 10.65 -14.82
C LEU A 597 43.55 11.05 -13.37
N LYS A 598 44.74 10.70 -12.85
CA LYS A 598 45.19 11.07 -11.50
C LYS A 598 45.28 12.59 -11.36
N GLU A 599 45.92 13.26 -12.32
CA GLU A 599 46.11 14.72 -12.30
C GLU A 599 44.78 15.49 -12.41
N ASP A 600 43.90 15.08 -13.32
CA ASP A 600 42.67 15.80 -13.64
C ASP A 600 41.55 15.55 -12.61
N THR A 601 41.51 14.37 -11.99
CA THR A 601 40.35 13.94 -11.16
C THR A 601 40.70 13.56 -9.72
N GLY A 602 41.98 13.34 -9.42
CA GLY A 602 42.42 12.85 -8.10
C GLY A 602 42.04 11.38 -7.82
N ALA A 603 41.74 10.59 -8.85
CA ALA A 603 41.44 9.16 -8.73
C ALA A 603 42.61 8.40 -8.05
N LYS A 604 42.29 7.45 -7.16
CA LYS A 604 43.30 6.69 -6.40
C LYS A 604 43.17 5.18 -6.56
N THR A 605 41.97 4.69 -6.77
CA THR A 605 41.66 3.26 -6.87
C THR A 605 41.17 2.89 -8.25
N VAL A 606 41.27 1.61 -8.62
CA VAL A 606 40.75 1.11 -9.90
C VAL A 606 39.24 1.37 -10.02
N LYS A 607 38.48 1.28 -8.93
CA LYS A 607 37.04 1.59 -8.91
C LYS A 607 36.74 3.05 -9.28
N ASP A 608 37.63 3.98 -8.95
CA ASP A 608 37.44 5.40 -9.22
C ASP A 608 37.41 5.70 -10.73
N ILE A 609 38.02 4.86 -11.58
CA ILE A 609 38.09 5.07 -13.03
C ILE A 609 36.71 5.29 -13.65
N ASN A 610 35.71 4.45 -13.30
CA ASN A 610 34.36 4.55 -13.85
C ASN A 610 33.64 5.84 -13.44
N THR A 611 33.91 6.33 -12.23
CA THR A 611 33.31 7.58 -11.70
C THR A 611 34.05 8.82 -12.18
N SER A 612 35.37 8.76 -12.30
CA SER A 612 36.24 9.87 -12.69
C SER A 612 36.15 10.17 -14.19
N LEU A 613 35.85 9.17 -15.00
CA LEU A 613 35.61 9.33 -16.43
C LEU A 613 34.17 9.68 -16.77
N ALA A 614 33.31 9.92 -15.76
CA ALA A 614 31.92 10.31 -15.99
C ALA A 614 31.86 11.50 -16.96
N GLY A 615 31.20 11.30 -18.09
CA GLY A 615 31.33 12.22 -19.21
C GLY A 615 30.60 11.76 -20.46
N GLY A 616 30.23 12.75 -21.27
CA GLY A 616 29.36 12.60 -22.43
C GLY A 616 28.23 13.64 -22.32
N ASP A 617 27.70 14.09 -23.45
CA ASP A 617 26.65 15.11 -23.46
C ASP A 617 25.37 14.53 -22.84
N PRO A 618 24.95 14.98 -21.63
CA PRO A 618 23.74 14.49 -20.96
C PRO A 618 22.49 14.64 -21.83
N LYS A 619 22.52 15.57 -22.80
CA LYS A 619 21.43 15.86 -23.73
C LYS A 619 21.28 14.78 -24.81
N LYS A 620 22.38 14.12 -25.19
CA LYS A 620 22.40 13.06 -26.22
C LYS A 620 22.12 11.66 -25.66
N MET A 621 22.24 11.49 -24.35
CA MET A 621 21.96 10.21 -23.69
C MET A 621 20.45 9.93 -23.62
N ARG A 622 20.08 8.66 -23.76
CA ARG A 622 18.69 8.20 -23.61
C ARG A 622 18.34 8.13 -22.12
N PRO A 623 17.28 8.82 -21.66
CA PRO A 623 16.82 8.70 -20.28
C PRO A 623 15.99 7.44 -20.07
N TYR A 624 16.07 6.92 -18.84
CA TYR A 624 15.24 5.85 -18.30
C TYR A 624 14.48 6.38 -17.09
N HIS A 625 13.31 5.82 -16.80
CA HIS A 625 12.61 6.16 -15.57
C HIS A 625 13.18 5.34 -14.42
N GLN A 626 13.35 5.98 -13.27
CA GLN A 626 13.84 5.34 -12.06
C GLN A 626 13.16 5.95 -10.85
N ILE A 627 12.62 5.10 -9.97
CA ILE A 627 11.98 5.54 -8.73
C ILE A 627 13.04 5.77 -7.66
N ILE A 628 12.98 6.93 -7.03
CA ILE A 628 13.83 7.30 -5.90
C ILE A 628 12.92 7.59 -4.71
N LEU A 629 13.06 6.82 -3.63
CA LEU A 629 12.30 7.01 -2.39
C LEU A 629 13.22 7.50 -1.26
N VAL A 630 12.70 8.38 -0.41
CA VAL A 630 13.42 8.92 0.74
C VAL A 630 13.37 7.93 1.91
N LYS A 631 14.54 7.52 2.42
CA LYS A 631 14.66 6.68 3.61
C LYS A 631 14.65 7.50 4.90
N ASN A 632 15.31 8.66 4.91
CA ASN A 632 15.52 9.50 6.10
C ASN A 632 15.71 10.99 5.73
N GLN A 633 15.92 11.84 6.73
CA GLN A 633 16.07 13.30 6.54
C GLN A 633 17.27 13.68 5.64
N THR A 634 18.38 12.95 5.75
CA THR A 634 19.53 13.13 4.84
C THR A 634 19.14 12.84 3.39
N GLY A 635 18.38 11.76 3.19
CA GLY A 635 17.79 11.40 1.91
C GLY A 635 16.88 12.50 1.35
N LEU A 636 16.02 13.10 2.17
CA LEU A 636 15.14 14.18 1.71
C LEU A 636 15.93 15.38 1.18
N LYS A 637 16.98 15.78 1.92
CA LYS A 637 17.88 16.85 1.49
C LYS A 637 18.62 16.50 0.20
N ASN A 638 19.08 15.26 0.08
CA ASN A 638 19.77 14.77 -1.12
C ASN A 638 18.82 14.67 -2.32
N LEU A 639 17.58 14.25 -2.12
CA LEU A 639 16.54 14.25 -3.15
C LEU A 639 16.30 15.66 -3.69
N TYR A 640 16.16 16.66 -2.82
CA TYR A 640 16.00 18.05 -3.26
C TYR A 640 17.20 18.53 -4.07
N LYS A 641 18.43 18.21 -3.67
CA LYS A 641 19.63 18.52 -4.45
C LYS A 641 19.58 17.87 -5.83
N LEU A 642 19.23 16.59 -5.93
CA LEU A 642 19.13 15.87 -7.19
C LEU A 642 18.10 16.51 -8.13
N ILE A 643 16.93 16.88 -7.60
CA ILE A 643 15.90 17.61 -8.36
C ILE A 643 16.44 18.98 -8.79
N SER A 644 17.14 19.72 -7.93
CA SER A 644 17.73 21.00 -8.33
C SER A 644 18.76 20.85 -9.45
N PHE A 645 19.70 19.90 -9.33
CA PHE A 645 20.69 19.62 -10.37
C PHE A 645 20.03 19.22 -11.69
N SER A 646 18.97 18.41 -11.64
CA SER A 646 18.29 17.94 -12.85
C SER A 646 17.59 19.05 -13.63
N HIS A 647 17.10 20.08 -12.94
CA HIS A 647 16.48 21.26 -13.55
C HIS A 647 17.47 22.36 -13.94
N LEU A 648 18.57 22.53 -13.20
CA LEU A 648 19.52 23.63 -13.44
C LEU A 648 20.64 23.24 -14.43
N ASP A 649 21.28 22.10 -14.19
CA ASP A 649 22.53 21.74 -14.88
C ASP A 649 22.31 20.70 -15.98
N TYR A 650 21.32 19.82 -15.80
CA TYR A 650 21.11 18.64 -16.66
C TYR A 650 19.78 18.64 -17.40
N PHE A 651 19.08 19.78 -17.45
CA PHE A 651 17.79 19.87 -18.13
C PHE A 651 17.94 19.74 -19.66
N PHE A 652 17.20 18.82 -20.25
CA PHE A 652 17.03 18.74 -21.71
C PHE A 652 15.70 18.11 -22.08
N LYS A 653 14.72 18.99 -22.36
CA LYS A 653 13.27 18.68 -22.50
C LYS A 653 12.63 18.10 -21.24
N LYS A 654 13.39 17.36 -20.44
CA LYS A 654 13.06 16.72 -19.17
C LYS A 654 14.20 16.96 -18.18
N PRO A 655 13.93 17.01 -16.86
CA PRO A 655 14.96 17.19 -15.83
C PRO A 655 15.71 15.88 -15.56
N ARG A 656 16.93 15.73 -16.09
CA ARG A 656 17.67 14.45 -16.08
C ARG A 656 18.58 14.32 -14.86
N ILE A 657 18.72 13.11 -14.32
CA ILE A 657 19.63 12.82 -13.21
C ILE A 657 20.74 11.87 -13.72
N PRO A 658 21.99 12.35 -13.83
CA PRO A 658 23.13 11.50 -14.15
C PRO A 658 23.48 10.53 -13.02
N LYS A 659 23.97 9.34 -13.38
CA LYS A 659 24.41 8.30 -12.44
C LYS A 659 25.56 8.79 -11.55
N SER A 660 26.49 9.56 -12.07
CA SER A 660 27.60 10.14 -11.31
C SER A 660 27.08 11.02 -10.15
N VAL A 661 26.15 11.93 -10.45
CA VAL A 661 25.52 12.83 -9.48
C VAL A 661 24.64 12.06 -8.50
N LEU A 662 23.86 11.09 -8.97
CA LEU A 662 23.07 10.21 -8.13
C LEU A 662 23.95 9.45 -7.12
N THR A 663 25.09 8.93 -7.57
CA THR A 663 26.03 8.17 -6.72
C THR A 663 26.60 9.06 -5.62
N LYS A 664 26.95 10.31 -5.95
CA LYS A 664 27.44 11.31 -4.98
C LYS A 664 26.41 11.63 -3.88
N TYR A 665 25.12 11.66 -4.21
CA TYR A 665 24.04 11.98 -3.27
C TYR A 665 23.17 10.77 -2.89
N ARG A 666 23.70 9.55 -3.03
CA ARG A 666 22.96 8.30 -2.80
C ARG A 666 22.56 8.09 -1.34
N GLU A 667 23.28 8.68 -0.41
CA GLU A 667 23.05 8.49 1.02
C GLU A 667 21.62 8.86 1.41
N GLY A 668 20.94 7.94 2.12
CA GLY A 668 19.56 8.15 2.59
C GLY A 668 18.47 7.95 1.54
N LEU A 669 18.81 7.50 0.33
CA LEU A 669 17.86 7.20 -0.74
C LEU A 669 17.72 5.69 -0.97
N LEU A 670 16.52 5.26 -1.34
CA LEU A 670 16.23 3.93 -1.87
C LEU A 670 16.00 4.08 -3.37
N ILE A 671 16.72 3.30 -4.17
CA ILE A 671 16.71 3.39 -5.63
C ILE A 671 16.06 2.12 -6.17
N GLY A 672 14.99 2.29 -6.94
CA GLY A 672 14.23 1.22 -7.60
C GLY A 672 14.73 0.90 -9.00
#